data_AF-A0AAN6PK01-F1
#
_entry.id   AF-A0AAN6PK01-F1
#
_cell.length_a   1.000
_cell.length_b   1.000
_cell.length_c   1.000
_cell.angle_alpha   90.00
_cell.angle_beta   90.00
_cell.angle_gamma   90.00
#
_symmetry.space_group_name_H-M   'P 1'
#
loop_
_entity.id
_entity.type
_entity.pdbx_description
1 polymer ?
#
loop_
_entity_poly.entity_id
_entity_poly.type
_entity_poly.pdbx_seq_one_letter_code
_entity_poly.pdbx_strand_id
1 'polypeptide(L)'
;MDDNENDVVMDGEDHRMEDGPSAANGFLDPATTGESSLAEATNGQSANGTAQDEDQESDPTAYPERLRRRGQLPTGCCYDDRMKLHANADFGPNPHHPEDPSRIEYIMKTFKKAGLVFTGSDADLIRIIQTEPTKYMWRIPAREATKEEICAVHHPGHFLWVEALSRKTTKELRELSTRMDQGRDSLYVGSMTYEASLISAGGAIETCKSVVAGTVKNAFAVIRPPGHHAEFDAPMGFCLFNNVPIAAKICQADYPDLCRKILILDWDVHHGNGIQNLFYDDPNILYVSLHVYRNGEFYPGKPDNPMTPDGGLEHCGAGPGLGKNVNIGWHDQGMGDGEYMAAFQKIVMPIAHEFNPDLVIISAGFDAAAGDELGACFVSPGCYAHMTHMLMSLAGGKVAVCLEGGYDLEAISKSALAVAQTLMGEPPPQIEIPRISRDAAKVLAKVQAYQAPYWECMRAGIVDVQEMQAQESSRLHDVVRRAQRQVLSEKHGMLPLYIQRDILFKSFENQVLVTRGIQSARKILVIVHDPPELHAQPDPLDNTMEPHNAWVTDGVTRYIDWAVEKGFGVIDVNVPHYITHSEDTDAFTPRADERTLQAQLQELMCYIWDNYLQLYDSVEDIFLMGVGNAYLSIKVLLINRLDVKTRVAGVVNFVNGSLRPVKSDADGDLSSWYKEHSQVYVANDHACWSDPDLTRKVMKRRFGNVIRAQVNGLTPMMAEHFPDVKLFVAERMGEREREADRAGEGEETEEEGGR
;
A
#
# COMPACT_ATOMS: atom_id res chain seq x y z
N MET A 1 -36.48 -60.31 -11.30
CA MET A 1 -36.09 -60.27 -12.72
C MET A 1 -34.68 -59.71 -12.75
N ASP A 2 -33.77 -60.27 -11.95
CA ASP A 2 -33.10 -61.59 -12.07
C ASP A 2 -31.73 -61.29 -12.67
N ASP A 3 -30.59 -61.83 -12.25
CA ASP A 3 -30.12 -62.50 -11.03
C ASP A 3 -28.60 -62.73 -11.28
N ASN A 4 -27.88 -63.10 -10.22
CA ASN A 4 -26.54 -63.73 -10.16
C ASN A 4 -25.30 -62.81 -10.21
N GLU A 5 -24.50 -62.66 -9.14
CA GLU A 5 -23.69 -63.64 -8.37
C GLU A 5 -22.55 -64.31 -9.16
N ASN A 6 -21.30 -64.05 -8.75
CA ASN A 6 -20.34 -65.11 -8.39
C ASN A 6 -19.07 -64.52 -7.74
N ASP A 7 -18.91 -64.84 -6.46
CA ASP A 7 -17.63 -64.92 -5.73
C ASP A 7 -16.83 -66.14 -6.20
N VAL A 8 -15.50 -66.04 -6.27
CA VAL A 8 -14.58 -67.18 -6.05
C VAL A 8 -13.28 -66.68 -5.40
N VAL A 9 -13.07 -67.11 -4.16
CA VAL A 9 -11.79 -67.19 -3.43
C VAL A 9 -11.06 -68.47 -3.87
N MET A 10 -9.71 -68.51 -3.87
CA MET A 10 -8.91 -69.70 -3.50
C MET A 10 -7.41 -69.36 -3.37
N ASP A 11 -6.84 -69.81 -2.25
CA ASP A 11 -5.44 -69.78 -1.82
C ASP A 11 -4.47 -70.62 -2.69
N GLY A 12 -3.16 -70.36 -2.53
CA GLY A 12 -2.10 -71.29 -2.94
C GLY A 12 -0.68 -70.76 -2.71
N GLU A 13 0.00 -71.33 -1.72
CA GLU A 13 1.36 -71.04 -1.22
C GLU A 13 2.53 -71.53 -2.13
N ASP A 14 3.70 -70.92 -1.86
CA ASP A 14 5.08 -71.44 -1.87
C ASP A 14 5.83 -71.81 -3.18
N HIS A 15 6.90 -71.06 -3.48
CA HIS A 15 8.28 -71.58 -3.45
C HIS A 15 9.36 -70.48 -3.53
N ARG A 16 10.35 -70.57 -2.63
CA ARG A 16 11.60 -69.81 -2.53
C ARG A 16 12.63 -70.24 -3.59
N MET A 17 13.47 -69.30 -4.05
CA MET A 17 14.94 -69.41 -4.07
C MET A 17 15.62 -68.03 -4.28
N GLU A 18 16.77 -67.91 -3.63
CA GLU A 18 17.61 -66.73 -3.40
C GLU A 18 18.47 -66.34 -4.62
N ASP A 19 18.74 -65.03 -4.80
CA ASP A 19 20.09 -64.45 -4.67
C ASP A 19 20.08 -62.94 -5.00
N GLY A 20 20.67 -62.14 -4.11
CA GLY A 20 20.82 -60.67 -4.21
C GLY A 20 21.99 -60.22 -5.11
N PRO A 21 22.40 -58.92 -5.11
CA PRO A 21 22.62 -58.14 -3.88
C PRO A 21 22.20 -56.64 -3.88
N SER A 22 22.06 -56.13 -2.65
CA SER A 22 22.53 -54.81 -2.17
C SER A 22 21.84 -53.52 -2.63
N ALA A 23 20.91 -53.02 -1.80
CA ALA A 23 20.84 -51.60 -1.41
C ALA A 23 20.14 -51.48 -0.05
N ALA A 24 20.88 -51.01 0.96
CA ALA A 24 20.38 -50.68 2.28
C ALA A 24 19.88 -49.23 2.31
N ASN A 25 18.69 -49.00 2.86
CA ASN A 25 18.39 -47.93 3.84
C ASN A 25 16.90 -48.02 4.24
N GLY A 26 16.67 -48.19 5.54
CA GLY A 26 15.39 -48.53 6.14
C GLY A 26 14.48 -47.34 6.41
N PHE A 27 13.19 -47.59 6.19
CA PHE A 27 12.05 -46.82 6.65
C PHE A 27 11.59 -47.29 8.04
N LEU A 28 10.97 -46.39 8.82
CA LEU A 28 10.01 -46.74 9.86
C LEU A 28 8.75 -45.88 9.69
N ASP A 29 7.61 -46.55 9.75
CA ASP A 29 6.24 -46.09 9.51
C ASP A 29 5.52 -45.98 10.87
N PRO A 30 4.86 -44.86 11.24
CA PRO A 30 4.14 -44.76 12.50
C PRO A 30 2.63 -44.84 12.30
N ALA A 31 2.08 -46.05 12.38
CA ALA A 31 0.68 -46.27 12.70
C ALA A 31 0.56 -47.46 13.64
N THR A 32 0.27 -47.21 14.93
CA THR A 32 -0.71 -47.96 15.76
C THR A 32 -0.61 -47.62 17.25
N THR A 33 -1.78 -47.68 17.90
CA THR A 33 -2.10 -47.64 19.36
C THR A 33 -2.20 -46.25 19.99
N GLY A 34 -3.24 -45.85 20.72
CA GLY A 34 -4.43 -46.55 21.25
C GLY A 34 -4.75 -46.05 22.67
N GLU A 35 -5.82 -45.26 22.81
CA GLU A 35 -6.67 -44.91 23.98
C GLU A 35 -6.22 -45.13 25.45
N SER A 36 -6.36 -44.11 26.31
CA SER A 36 -7.31 -44.12 27.47
C SER A 36 -7.31 -42.85 28.35
N SER A 37 -8.51 -42.27 28.48
CA SER A 37 -9.23 -41.63 29.62
C SER A 37 -8.54 -40.85 30.79
N LEU A 38 -9.01 -39.60 30.95
CA LEU A 38 -9.57 -38.92 32.15
C LEU A 38 -8.82 -38.93 33.51
N ALA A 39 -8.43 -37.74 34.00
CA ALA A 39 -9.06 -37.02 35.14
C ALA A 39 -8.12 -36.04 35.90
N GLU A 40 -8.76 -35.08 36.55
CA GLU A 40 -8.32 -33.82 37.18
C GLU A 40 -7.23 -33.86 38.29
N ALA A 41 -6.49 -32.74 38.33
CA ALA A 41 -6.05 -31.93 39.49
C ALA A 41 -5.31 -32.59 40.67
N THR A 42 -4.08 -32.12 40.96
CA THR A 42 -3.77 -31.20 42.08
C THR A 42 -2.26 -31.08 42.33
N ASN A 43 -1.90 -29.91 42.86
CA ASN A 43 -0.58 -29.42 43.23
C ASN A 43 0.01 -30.20 44.43
N GLY A 44 1.30 -30.55 44.43
CA GLY A 44 1.96 -31.18 45.59
C GLY A 44 3.47 -31.42 45.43
N GLN A 45 4.23 -30.93 46.41
CA GLN A 45 5.68 -30.83 46.45
C GLN A 45 6.44 -32.17 46.63
N SER A 46 7.62 -32.24 46.00
CA SER A 46 8.89 -32.85 46.46
C SER A 46 8.87 -34.10 47.35
N ALA A 47 9.47 -35.21 46.86
CA ALA A 47 10.37 -36.05 47.64
C ALA A 47 11.32 -36.87 46.74
N ASN A 48 12.61 -36.83 47.06
CA ASN A 48 13.67 -37.70 46.52
C ASN A 48 13.34 -39.19 46.73
N GLY A 49 13.48 -39.98 45.68
CA GLY A 49 13.49 -41.44 45.73
C GLY A 49 14.26 -42.01 44.55
N THR A 50 15.46 -42.51 44.80
CA THR A 50 16.29 -43.29 43.87
C THR A 50 15.59 -44.61 43.52
N ALA A 51 15.31 -44.85 42.24
CA ALA A 51 15.05 -46.19 41.72
C ALA A 51 15.30 -46.25 40.20
N GLN A 52 16.31 -47.04 39.85
CA GLN A 52 16.36 -47.95 38.70
C GLN A 52 16.22 -47.33 37.31
N ASP A 53 17.39 -47.10 36.69
CA ASP A 53 17.56 -47.05 35.24
C ASP A 53 17.00 -48.33 34.60
N GLU A 54 15.79 -48.24 34.06
CA GLU A 54 15.36 -49.13 32.98
C GLU A 54 15.87 -48.51 31.68
N ASP A 55 16.81 -49.22 31.03
CA ASP A 55 17.36 -48.90 29.72
C ASP A 55 16.23 -48.82 28.67
N GLN A 56 15.62 -47.63 28.53
CA GLN A 56 14.99 -47.25 27.27
C GLN A 56 16.13 -46.99 26.29
N GLU A 57 16.20 -47.77 25.21
CA GLU A 57 17.06 -47.48 24.06
C GLU A 57 16.80 -46.03 23.62
N SER A 58 17.65 -45.11 24.07
CA SER A 58 17.53 -43.70 23.74
C SER A 58 17.83 -43.56 22.26
N ASP A 59 16.85 -43.15 21.46
CA ASP A 59 17.08 -42.77 20.07
C ASP A 59 18.25 -41.77 20.03
N PRO A 60 19.42 -42.15 19.46
CA PRO A 60 20.61 -41.31 19.47
C PRO A 60 20.42 -40.00 18.69
N THR A 61 19.33 -39.88 17.92
CA THR A 61 18.94 -38.70 17.15
C THR A 61 17.91 -37.81 17.84
N ALA A 62 17.34 -38.24 18.97
CA ALA A 62 16.39 -37.45 19.74
C ALA A 62 17.07 -36.33 20.55
N TYR A 63 16.38 -35.20 20.70
CA TYR A 63 16.88 -34.09 21.51
C TYR A 63 16.96 -34.45 23.00
N PRO A 64 18.01 -34.01 23.72
CA PRO A 64 18.07 -34.14 25.18
C PRO A 64 16.82 -33.57 25.87
N GLU A 65 16.26 -34.26 26.88
CA GLU A 65 15.01 -33.83 27.55
C GLU A 65 15.02 -32.38 28.06
N ARG A 66 16.21 -31.88 28.45
CA ARG A 66 16.43 -30.49 28.90
C ARG A 66 16.11 -29.42 27.83
N LEU A 67 15.95 -29.82 26.56
CA LEU A 67 15.72 -28.95 25.40
C LEU A 67 14.28 -28.99 24.88
N ARG A 68 13.33 -29.61 25.62
CA ARG A 68 11.91 -29.67 25.22
C ARG A 68 11.19 -28.32 25.19
N ARG A 69 11.82 -27.21 25.61
CA ARG A 69 11.25 -25.86 25.45
C ARG A 69 11.41 -25.40 24.00
N ARG A 70 10.31 -25.03 23.34
CA ARG A 70 10.30 -24.63 21.91
C ARG A 70 11.39 -23.61 21.54
N GLY A 71 11.66 -22.62 22.37
CA GLY A 71 12.72 -21.62 22.11
C GLY A 71 14.15 -22.17 22.03
N GLN A 72 14.37 -23.41 22.47
CA GLN A 72 15.66 -24.11 22.43
C GLN A 72 15.73 -25.19 21.34
N LEU A 73 14.63 -25.41 20.61
CA LEU A 73 14.62 -26.29 19.45
C LEU A 73 15.36 -25.61 18.28
N PRO A 74 15.96 -26.39 17.39
CA PRO A 74 16.60 -25.84 16.20
C PRO A 74 15.59 -25.31 15.19
N THR A 75 16.11 -24.56 14.22
CA THR A 75 15.41 -24.18 12.99
C THR A 75 15.50 -25.32 11.98
N GLY A 76 14.42 -25.65 11.28
CA GLY A 76 14.41 -26.63 10.20
C GLY A 76 14.74 -26.03 8.82
N CYS A 77 15.28 -26.85 7.92
CA CYS A 77 15.53 -26.51 6.53
C CYS A 77 15.15 -27.70 5.63
N CYS A 78 14.16 -27.52 4.74
CA CYS A 78 13.78 -28.51 3.74
C CYS A 78 14.40 -28.15 2.38
N TYR A 79 15.09 -29.10 1.76
CA TYR A 79 15.71 -28.98 0.44
C TYR A 79 15.94 -30.35 -0.19
N ASP A 80 15.69 -30.45 -1.50
CA ASP A 80 15.94 -31.64 -2.31
C ASP A 80 16.37 -31.24 -3.74
N ASP A 81 17.50 -31.77 -4.21
CA ASP A 81 18.05 -31.47 -5.54
C ASP A 81 17.13 -31.91 -6.68
N ARG A 82 16.23 -32.89 -6.47
CA ARG A 82 15.29 -33.36 -7.49
C ARG A 82 14.32 -32.27 -7.95
N MET A 83 14.06 -31.26 -7.11
CA MET A 83 13.27 -30.09 -7.52
C MET A 83 13.92 -29.31 -8.66
N LYS A 84 15.24 -29.41 -8.86
CA LYS A 84 15.97 -28.80 -9.99
C LYS A 84 15.67 -29.45 -11.35
N LEU A 85 15.03 -30.62 -11.35
CA LEU A 85 14.69 -31.33 -12.58
C LEU A 85 13.52 -30.67 -13.34
N HIS A 86 12.71 -29.84 -12.68
CA HIS A 86 11.79 -28.94 -13.38
C HIS A 86 12.60 -27.90 -14.14
N ALA A 87 12.69 -28.06 -15.45
CA ALA A 87 13.42 -27.15 -16.34
C ALA A 87 12.68 -27.07 -17.67
N ASN A 88 12.87 -25.94 -18.38
CA ASN A 88 12.21 -25.72 -19.66
C ASN A 88 12.61 -26.82 -20.67
N ALA A 89 11.62 -27.31 -21.43
CA ALA A 89 11.85 -28.28 -22.49
C ALA A 89 12.63 -27.69 -23.69
N ASP A 90 12.78 -26.36 -23.77
CA ASP A 90 13.60 -25.67 -24.76
C ASP A 90 15.09 -25.62 -24.34
N PHE A 91 15.96 -26.18 -25.18
CA PHE A 91 17.42 -26.21 -24.98
C PHE A 91 18.15 -25.28 -25.97
N GLY A 92 17.45 -24.29 -26.53
CA GLY A 92 17.99 -23.31 -27.46
C GLY A 92 19.03 -22.35 -26.84
N PRO A 93 19.80 -21.63 -27.67
CA PRO A 93 20.91 -20.78 -27.20
C PRO A 93 20.52 -19.39 -26.62
N ASN A 94 19.23 -19.01 -26.49
CA ASN A 94 18.73 -17.79 -25.82
C ASN A 94 17.20 -17.88 -25.55
N PRO A 95 16.62 -17.28 -24.49
CA PRO A 95 17.16 -17.02 -23.15
C PRO A 95 16.57 -17.99 -22.09
N HIS A 96 17.31 -18.13 -20.98
CA HIS A 96 16.83 -18.76 -19.74
C HIS A 96 15.53 -18.10 -19.28
N HIS A 97 14.51 -18.91 -19.00
CA HIS A 97 13.29 -18.48 -18.32
C HIS A 97 13.66 -17.98 -16.91
N PRO A 98 13.05 -16.88 -16.39
CA PRO A 98 13.47 -16.27 -15.12
C PRO A 98 13.33 -17.22 -13.93
N GLU A 99 12.30 -18.06 -13.90
CA GLU A 99 12.25 -19.19 -12.98
C GLU A 99 13.23 -20.27 -13.47
N ASP A 100 14.37 -20.35 -12.78
CA ASP A 100 15.53 -21.18 -13.12
C ASP A 100 15.89 -22.16 -11.97
N PRO A 101 16.32 -23.40 -12.25
CA PRO A 101 16.77 -24.35 -11.24
C PRO A 101 17.89 -23.84 -10.32
N SER A 102 18.70 -22.89 -10.78
CA SER A 102 19.80 -22.30 -10.04
C SER A 102 19.33 -21.48 -8.84
N ARG A 103 18.06 -21.02 -8.80
CA ARG A 103 17.50 -20.23 -7.68
C ARG A 103 17.69 -20.93 -6.33
N ILE A 104 17.20 -22.16 -6.21
CA ILE A 104 17.33 -22.95 -4.97
C ILE A 104 18.78 -23.40 -4.71
N GLU A 105 19.57 -23.61 -5.77
CA GLU A 105 20.97 -23.98 -5.66
C GLU A 105 21.82 -22.85 -5.06
N TYR A 106 21.61 -21.61 -5.51
CA TYR A 106 22.33 -20.43 -5.03
C TYR A 106 21.98 -20.09 -3.58
N ILE A 107 20.71 -20.23 -3.18
CA ILE A 107 20.28 -20.11 -1.79
C ILE A 107 21.04 -21.14 -0.92
N MET A 108 21.02 -22.41 -1.30
CA MET A 108 21.70 -23.46 -0.52
C MET A 108 23.22 -23.30 -0.48
N LYS A 109 23.85 -22.86 -1.58
CA LYS A 109 25.28 -22.48 -1.58
C LYS A 109 25.56 -21.35 -0.61
N THR A 110 24.69 -20.36 -0.55
CA THR A 110 24.81 -19.21 0.35
C THR A 110 24.64 -19.64 1.82
N PHE A 111 23.66 -20.49 2.13
CA PHE A 111 23.48 -21.06 3.48
C PHE A 111 24.71 -21.88 3.92
N LYS A 112 25.27 -22.70 3.04
CA LYS A 112 26.50 -23.46 3.30
C LYS A 112 27.70 -22.53 3.54
N LYS A 113 27.87 -21.49 2.72
CA LYS A 113 28.95 -20.51 2.85
C LYS A 113 28.85 -19.71 4.15
N ALA A 114 27.64 -19.39 4.60
CA ALA A 114 27.37 -18.72 5.87
C ALA A 114 27.47 -19.67 7.08
N GLY A 115 27.64 -20.97 6.86
CA GLY A 115 27.75 -21.97 7.94
C GLY A 115 26.43 -22.30 8.63
N LEU A 116 25.28 -22.02 7.99
CA LEU A 116 23.96 -22.29 8.57
C LEU A 116 23.55 -23.77 8.47
N VAL A 117 24.11 -24.51 7.51
CA VAL A 117 23.78 -25.93 7.29
C VAL A 117 25.00 -26.78 7.56
N PHE A 118 24.81 -27.91 8.23
CA PHE A 118 25.88 -28.86 8.53
C PHE A 118 26.36 -29.60 7.27
N THR A 119 27.67 -29.69 7.07
CA THR A 119 28.31 -30.38 5.92
C THR A 119 29.37 -31.40 6.33
N GLY A 120 29.40 -31.79 7.61
CA GLY A 120 30.37 -32.76 8.15
C GLY A 120 29.89 -34.21 8.07
N SER A 121 30.52 -35.10 8.84
CA SER A 121 30.16 -36.53 8.89
C SER A 121 28.94 -36.81 9.75
N ASP A 122 28.21 -37.89 9.47
CA ASP A 122 27.04 -38.32 10.27
C ASP A 122 27.41 -38.62 11.74
N ALA A 123 28.63 -39.10 11.98
CA ALA A 123 29.13 -39.33 13.34
C ALA A 123 29.29 -38.02 14.13
N ASP A 124 29.73 -36.94 13.48
CA ASP A 124 29.82 -35.62 14.09
C ASP A 124 28.43 -34.99 14.28
N LEU A 125 27.47 -35.30 13.39
CA LEU A 125 26.09 -34.82 13.49
C LEU A 125 25.47 -35.26 14.83
N ILE A 126 25.51 -36.56 15.16
CA ILE A 126 24.97 -37.10 16.42
C ILE A 126 25.53 -36.35 17.64
N ARG A 127 26.84 -36.06 17.64
CA ARG A 127 27.46 -35.27 18.71
C ARG A 127 26.89 -33.85 18.78
N ILE A 128 26.79 -33.17 17.65
CA ILE A 128 26.29 -31.78 17.57
C ILE A 128 24.83 -31.69 18.01
N ILE A 129 24.00 -32.66 17.62
CA ILE A 129 22.61 -32.78 18.06
C ILE A 129 22.50 -32.73 19.59
N GLN A 130 23.40 -33.43 20.29
CA GLN A 130 23.37 -33.53 21.74
C GLN A 130 24.00 -32.31 22.44
N THR A 131 25.00 -31.67 21.83
CA THR A 131 25.78 -30.59 22.46
C THR A 131 25.35 -29.19 22.06
N GLU A 132 25.09 -28.93 20.77
CA GLU A 132 24.86 -27.60 20.18
C GLU A 132 23.75 -27.66 19.09
N PRO A 133 22.52 -28.10 19.41
CA PRO A 133 21.49 -28.37 18.40
C PRO A 133 21.07 -27.13 17.61
N THR A 134 21.13 -25.93 18.19
CA THR A 134 20.74 -24.68 17.52
C THR A 134 21.82 -24.09 16.61
N LYS A 135 22.98 -24.74 16.50
CA LYS A 135 24.13 -24.23 15.73
C LYS A 135 23.89 -24.25 14.22
N TYR A 136 23.13 -25.22 13.74
CA TYR A 136 22.80 -25.39 12.33
C TYR A 136 21.29 -25.47 12.17
N MET A 137 20.82 -25.22 10.96
CA MET A 137 19.49 -25.62 10.53
C MET A 137 19.46 -27.12 10.29
N TRP A 138 18.37 -27.74 10.71
CA TRP A 138 18.18 -29.18 10.68
C TRP A 138 17.46 -29.61 9.42
N ARG A 139 17.99 -30.63 8.76
CA ARG A 139 17.42 -31.11 7.51
C ARG A 139 16.05 -31.74 7.75
N ILE A 140 15.04 -31.20 7.08
CA ILE A 140 13.72 -31.81 6.94
C ILE A 140 13.71 -32.52 5.57
N PRO A 141 13.47 -33.84 5.51
CA PRO A 141 13.43 -34.55 4.24
C PRO A 141 12.17 -34.14 3.46
N ALA A 142 12.35 -33.74 2.20
CA ALA A 142 11.23 -33.60 1.29
C ALA A 142 10.72 -34.99 0.87
N ARG A 143 9.41 -35.09 0.67
CA ARG A 143 8.75 -36.26 0.07
C ARG A 143 7.83 -35.82 -1.05
N GLU A 144 7.32 -36.77 -1.80
CA GLU A 144 6.25 -36.52 -2.77
C GLU A 144 4.93 -36.32 -2.01
N ALA A 145 4.18 -35.27 -2.37
CA ALA A 145 2.80 -35.09 -1.94
C ALA A 145 1.93 -36.17 -2.59
N THR A 146 1.00 -36.72 -1.82
CA THR A 146 0.00 -37.67 -2.32
C THR A 146 -1.08 -36.95 -3.11
N LYS A 147 -1.80 -37.70 -3.94
CA LYS A 147 -2.93 -37.17 -4.70
C LYS A 147 -4.00 -36.59 -3.78
N GLU A 148 -4.29 -37.29 -2.68
CA GLU A 148 -5.29 -36.90 -1.68
C GLU A 148 -4.92 -35.57 -1.04
N GLU A 149 -3.64 -35.37 -0.72
CA GLU A 149 -3.16 -34.10 -0.16
C GLU A 149 -3.29 -32.94 -1.15
N ILE A 150 -2.91 -33.16 -2.42
CA ILE A 150 -3.05 -32.12 -3.46
C ILE A 150 -4.53 -31.79 -3.72
N CYS A 151 -5.38 -32.81 -3.75
CA CYS A 151 -6.81 -32.65 -3.96
C CYS A 151 -7.56 -32.10 -2.74
N ALA A 152 -6.88 -31.86 -1.61
CA ALA A 152 -7.46 -31.15 -0.48
C ALA A 152 -7.75 -29.67 -0.81
N VAL A 153 -7.04 -29.10 -1.79
CA VAL A 153 -7.29 -27.73 -2.29
C VAL A 153 -7.50 -27.66 -3.79
N HIS A 154 -6.94 -28.56 -4.59
CA HIS A 154 -7.12 -28.54 -6.05
C HIS A 154 -8.22 -29.47 -6.52
N HIS A 155 -8.84 -29.11 -7.65
CA HIS A 155 -9.74 -30.00 -8.37
C HIS A 155 -8.99 -31.26 -8.85
N PRO A 156 -9.57 -32.47 -8.73
CA PRO A 156 -8.92 -33.70 -9.20
C PRO A 156 -8.52 -33.68 -10.69
N GLY A 157 -9.26 -32.94 -11.51
CA GLY A 157 -8.94 -32.74 -12.93
C GLY A 157 -7.63 -31.97 -13.15
N HIS A 158 -7.31 -31.01 -12.28
CA HIS A 158 -6.05 -30.26 -12.34
C HIS A 158 -4.86 -31.15 -11.98
N PHE A 159 -4.96 -31.96 -10.92
CA PHE A 159 -3.96 -32.97 -10.59
C PHE A 159 -3.67 -33.89 -11.79
N LEU A 160 -4.72 -34.42 -12.43
CA LEU A 160 -4.58 -35.31 -13.58
C LEU A 160 -3.93 -34.62 -14.79
N TRP A 161 -4.18 -33.32 -14.98
CA TRP A 161 -3.53 -32.54 -16.02
C TRP A 161 -2.03 -32.42 -15.77
N VAL A 162 -1.61 -32.11 -14.54
CA VAL A 162 -0.18 -32.02 -14.17
C VAL A 162 0.48 -33.40 -14.27
N GLU A 163 -0.18 -34.46 -13.78
CA GLU A 163 0.31 -35.85 -13.91
C GLU A 163 0.57 -36.23 -15.38
N ALA A 164 -0.34 -35.83 -16.28
CA ALA A 164 -0.22 -36.14 -17.70
C ALA A 164 0.99 -35.48 -18.38
N LEU A 165 1.61 -34.45 -17.79
CA LEU A 165 2.83 -33.84 -18.32
C LEU A 165 3.99 -34.84 -18.39
N SER A 166 4.10 -35.74 -17.40
CA SER A 166 5.14 -36.79 -17.35
C SER A 166 5.08 -37.76 -18.54
N ARG A 167 3.91 -37.88 -19.18
CA ARG A 167 3.65 -38.81 -20.29
C ARG A 167 3.76 -38.15 -21.66
N LYS A 168 3.95 -36.83 -21.73
CA LYS A 168 4.07 -36.07 -22.98
C LYS A 168 5.48 -36.18 -23.55
N THR A 169 5.56 -36.20 -24.87
CA THR A 169 6.84 -36.11 -25.57
C THR A 169 7.46 -34.72 -25.39
N THR A 170 8.79 -34.61 -25.52
CA THR A 170 9.49 -33.31 -25.45
C THR A 170 8.95 -32.30 -26.47
N LYS A 171 8.50 -32.76 -27.65
CA LYS A 171 7.90 -31.90 -28.66
C LYS A 171 6.58 -31.28 -28.17
N GLU A 172 5.68 -32.11 -27.65
CA GLU A 172 4.40 -31.64 -27.11
C GLU A 172 4.60 -30.71 -25.90
N LEU A 173 5.58 -30.99 -25.04
CA LEU A 173 5.92 -30.12 -23.92
C LEU A 173 6.44 -28.76 -24.37
N ARG A 174 7.28 -28.70 -25.42
CA ARG A 174 7.71 -27.42 -26.00
C ARG A 174 6.56 -26.62 -26.57
N GLU A 175 5.69 -27.25 -27.36
CA GLU A 175 4.51 -26.61 -27.93
C GLU A 175 3.56 -26.12 -26.82
N LEU A 176 3.45 -26.88 -25.73
CA LEU A 176 2.68 -26.50 -24.54
C LEU A 176 3.29 -25.29 -23.84
N SER A 177 4.59 -25.32 -23.54
CA SER A 177 5.32 -24.20 -22.91
C SER A 177 5.21 -22.93 -23.76
N THR A 178 5.47 -22.99 -25.07
CA THR A 178 5.35 -21.80 -25.94
C THR A 178 3.95 -21.19 -25.93
N ARG A 179 2.91 -22.02 -25.77
CA ARG A 179 1.53 -21.56 -25.73
C ARG A 179 1.15 -20.96 -24.37
N MET A 180 1.60 -21.58 -23.28
CA MET A 180 1.23 -21.17 -21.90
C MET A 180 2.17 -20.11 -21.32
N ASP A 181 3.34 -19.88 -21.91
CA ASP A 181 4.26 -18.80 -21.53
C ASP A 181 3.79 -17.42 -22.08
N GLN A 182 2.62 -17.38 -22.72
CA GLN A 182 2.04 -16.16 -23.27
C GLN A 182 0.91 -15.63 -22.39
N GLY A 183 0.86 -14.30 -22.24
CA GLY A 183 -0.24 -13.62 -21.55
C GLY A 183 -0.27 -13.90 -20.06
N ARG A 184 -1.46 -14.18 -19.53
CA ARG A 184 -1.72 -14.31 -18.09
C ARG A 184 -1.27 -15.65 -17.51
N ASP A 185 -1.27 -16.72 -18.31
CA ASP A 185 -0.89 -18.07 -17.87
C ASP A 185 0.56 -18.08 -17.35
N SER A 186 1.50 -17.47 -18.08
CA SER A 186 2.92 -17.34 -17.74
C SER A 186 3.50 -18.63 -17.13
N LEU A 187 3.47 -19.71 -17.91
CA LEU A 187 3.86 -21.04 -17.46
C LEU A 187 4.75 -21.74 -18.49
N TYR A 188 5.84 -22.33 -18.01
CA TYR A 188 6.61 -23.30 -18.75
C TYR A 188 6.51 -24.68 -18.10
N VAL A 189 6.67 -25.72 -18.92
CA VAL A 189 6.67 -27.12 -18.48
C VAL A 189 7.83 -27.89 -19.11
N GLY A 190 8.19 -28.98 -18.43
CA GLY A 190 9.22 -29.94 -18.81
C GLY A 190 8.90 -31.36 -18.33
N SER A 191 9.70 -32.34 -18.76
CA SER A 191 9.38 -33.77 -18.56
C SER A 191 9.32 -34.20 -17.09
N MET A 192 10.09 -33.55 -16.22
CA MET A 192 10.14 -33.85 -14.77
C MET A 192 9.34 -32.85 -13.93
N THR A 193 8.44 -32.08 -14.57
CA THR A 193 7.66 -31.04 -13.88
C THR A 193 6.71 -31.64 -12.85
N TYR A 194 6.09 -32.77 -13.19
CA TYR A 194 5.14 -33.43 -12.29
C TYR A 194 5.84 -33.89 -11.00
N GLU A 195 6.93 -34.65 -11.13
CA GLU A 195 7.69 -35.19 -10.02
C GLU A 195 8.28 -34.08 -9.14
N ALA A 196 8.84 -33.03 -9.75
CA ALA A 196 9.34 -31.89 -9.00
C ALA A 196 8.22 -31.13 -8.26
N SER A 197 7.03 -31.01 -8.86
CA SER A 197 5.86 -30.38 -8.22
C SER A 197 5.37 -31.17 -7.01
N LEU A 198 5.38 -32.50 -7.08
CA LEU A 198 5.06 -33.36 -5.94
C LEU A 198 6.04 -33.14 -4.78
N ILE A 199 7.34 -33.06 -5.08
CA ILE A 199 8.39 -32.85 -4.08
C ILE A 199 8.31 -31.45 -3.46
N SER A 200 7.99 -30.42 -4.27
CA SER A 200 7.80 -29.05 -3.79
C SER A 200 6.65 -28.98 -2.78
N ALA A 201 5.48 -29.51 -3.16
CA ALA A 201 4.30 -29.54 -2.30
C ALA A 201 4.55 -30.38 -1.04
N GLY A 202 5.13 -31.58 -1.17
CA GLY A 202 5.44 -32.43 -0.02
C GLY A 202 6.51 -31.83 0.90
N GLY A 203 7.48 -31.09 0.36
CA GLY A 203 8.45 -30.33 1.14
C GLY A 203 7.80 -29.22 1.97
N ALA A 204 6.82 -28.50 1.42
CA ALA A 204 6.04 -27.51 2.17
C ALA A 204 5.22 -28.16 3.29
N ILE A 205 4.57 -29.30 3.02
CA ILE A 205 3.81 -30.08 4.01
C ILE A 205 4.74 -30.48 5.17
N GLU A 206 5.85 -31.17 4.89
CA GLU A 206 6.74 -31.66 5.95
C GLU A 206 7.38 -30.52 6.77
N THR A 207 7.67 -29.40 6.12
CA THR A 207 8.17 -28.19 6.80
C THR A 207 7.14 -27.67 7.80
N CYS A 208 5.89 -27.50 7.39
CA CYS A 208 4.83 -27.00 8.26
C CYS A 208 4.50 -28.01 9.37
N LYS A 209 4.36 -29.30 9.04
CA LYS A 209 4.11 -30.37 10.01
C LYS A 209 5.19 -30.42 11.09
N SER A 210 6.46 -30.31 10.71
CA SER A 210 7.59 -30.31 11.65
C SER A 210 7.53 -29.13 12.65
N VAL A 211 7.07 -27.95 12.19
CA VAL A 211 6.88 -26.77 13.05
C VAL A 211 5.68 -26.95 13.98
N VAL A 212 4.55 -27.42 13.45
CA VAL A 212 3.30 -27.64 14.22
C VAL A 212 3.52 -28.71 15.30
N ALA A 213 4.07 -29.86 14.93
CA ALA A 213 4.38 -30.96 15.84
C ALA A 213 5.44 -30.60 16.89
N GLY A 214 6.23 -29.54 16.66
CA GLY A 214 7.27 -29.09 17.59
C GLY A 214 8.55 -29.92 17.50
N THR A 215 8.82 -30.56 16.35
CA THR A 215 10.12 -31.16 16.04
C THR A 215 11.19 -30.06 15.89
N VAL A 216 10.80 -28.91 15.34
CA VAL A 216 11.62 -27.70 15.20
C VAL A 216 10.85 -26.48 15.70
N LYS A 217 11.55 -25.39 16.08
CA LYS A 217 10.87 -24.17 16.55
C LYS A 217 10.13 -23.46 15.41
N ASN A 218 10.79 -23.35 14.26
CA ASN A 218 10.42 -22.71 13.01
C ASN A 218 11.23 -23.36 11.86
N ALA A 219 10.90 -23.10 10.60
CA ALA A 219 11.59 -23.73 9.49
C ALA A 219 11.53 -22.95 8.16
N PHE A 220 12.44 -23.30 7.24
CA PHE A 220 12.50 -22.77 5.88
C PHE A 220 12.48 -23.92 4.84
N ALA A 221 11.46 -23.97 4.00
CA ALA A 221 11.38 -24.79 2.80
C ALA A 221 11.99 -24.07 1.58
N VAL A 222 13.18 -24.50 1.15
CA VAL A 222 13.84 -24.04 -0.08
C VAL A 222 13.34 -24.93 -1.23
N ILE A 223 12.15 -24.60 -1.72
CA ILE A 223 11.38 -25.43 -2.65
C ILE A 223 11.16 -24.78 -4.02
N ARG A 224 10.92 -25.60 -5.04
CA ARG A 224 10.47 -25.20 -6.38
C ARG A 224 9.82 -26.38 -7.11
N PRO A 225 8.86 -26.19 -8.03
CA PRO A 225 8.29 -24.91 -8.48
C PRO A 225 7.52 -24.15 -7.38
N PRO A 226 7.34 -22.82 -7.53
CA PRO A 226 6.51 -22.01 -6.63
C PRO A 226 5.03 -22.43 -6.70
N GLY A 227 4.19 -21.86 -5.83
CA GLY A 227 2.80 -22.28 -5.66
C GLY A 227 1.74 -21.18 -5.65
N HIS A 228 2.05 -19.96 -5.18
CA HIS A 228 1.00 -19.01 -4.76
C HIS A 228 -0.01 -18.57 -5.84
N HIS A 229 0.32 -18.70 -7.13
CA HIS A 229 -0.57 -18.40 -8.25
C HIS A 229 -1.46 -19.56 -8.70
N ALA A 230 -1.14 -20.81 -8.33
CA ALA A 230 -1.90 -21.98 -8.76
C ALA A 230 -3.32 -21.93 -8.19
N GLU A 231 -4.31 -21.91 -9.08
CA GLU A 231 -5.73 -21.79 -8.76
C GLU A 231 -6.35 -23.16 -8.45
N PHE A 232 -7.63 -23.18 -8.05
CA PHE A 232 -8.37 -24.41 -7.78
C PHE A 232 -8.26 -25.45 -8.92
N ASP A 233 -8.39 -25.03 -10.18
CA ASP A 233 -8.43 -25.91 -11.33
C ASP A 233 -7.47 -25.53 -12.49
N ALA A 234 -6.51 -24.62 -12.25
CA ALA A 234 -5.60 -24.15 -13.28
C ALA A 234 -4.18 -23.82 -12.74
N PRO A 235 -3.12 -24.07 -13.52
CA PRO A 235 -1.78 -23.56 -13.25
C PRO A 235 -1.62 -22.13 -13.77
N MET A 236 -0.77 -21.33 -13.14
CA MET A 236 -0.49 -19.95 -13.55
C MET A 236 0.80 -19.44 -12.90
N GLY A 237 1.51 -18.49 -13.52
CA GLY A 237 2.60 -17.73 -12.88
C GLY A 237 3.71 -18.64 -12.36
N PHE A 238 4.17 -19.56 -13.20
CA PHE A 238 5.16 -20.60 -12.85
C PHE A 238 4.71 -21.63 -11.81
N CYS A 239 3.48 -21.53 -11.31
CA CYS A 239 2.95 -22.37 -10.24
C CYS A 239 2.08 -23.51 -10.81
N LEU A 240 2.39 -24.74 -10.38
CA LEU A 240 1.66 -25.94 -10.80
C LEU A 240 0.67 -26.39 -9.71
N PHE A 241 1.15 -26.53 -8.49
CA PHE A 241 0.34 -26.81 -7.30
C PHE A 241 0.59 -25.73 -6.26
N ASN A 242 -0.43 -25.37 -5.49
CA ASN A 242 -0.34 -24.32 -4.49
C ASN A 242 0.20 -24.90 -3.17
N ASN A 243 1.54 -24.86 -3.03
CA ASN A 243 2.28 -25.50 -1.94
C ASN A 243 1.79 -25.07 -0.55
N VAL A 244 1.56 -23.77 -0.35
CA VAL A 244 1.20 -23.18 0.95
C VAL A 244 -0.23 -23.57 1.38
N PRO A 245 -1.29 -23.42 0.54
CA PRO A 245 -2.63 -23.92 0.81
C PRO A 245 -2.71 -25.43 1.08
N ILE A 246 -1.99 -26.25 0.31
CA ILE A 246 -1.92 -27.69 0.56
C ILE A 246 -1.37 -27.92 1.98
N ALA A 247 -0.21 -27.35 2.31
CA ALA A 247 0.41 -27.52 3.62
C ALA A 247 -0.49 -27.02 4.77
N ALA A 248 -1.18 -25.89 4.58
CA ALA A 248 -2.12 -25.34 5.55
C ALA A 248 -3.28 -26.31 5.85
N LYS A 249 -3.93 -26.86 4.81
CA LYS A 249 -5.05 -27.80 4.97
C LYS A 249 -4.63 -29.11 5.60
N ILE A 250 -3.47 -29.64 5.21
CA ILE A 250 -2.94 -30.86 5.83
C ILE A 250 -2.59 -30.62 7.30
N CYS A 251 -2.02 -29.46 7.66
CA CYS A 251 -1.78 -29.16 9.08
C CYS A 251 -3.08 -29.02 9.89
N GLN A 252 -4.13 -28.42 9.33
CA GLN A 252 -5.44 -28.35 9.99
C GLN A 252 -6.07 -29.75 10.16
N ALA A 253 -5.91 -30.64 9.17
CA ALA A 253 -6.46 -31.99 9.19
C ALA A 253 -5.71 -32.92 10.15
N ASP A 254 -4.38 -32.88 10.13
CA ASP A 254 -3.53 -33.76 10.94
C ASP A 254 -3.38 -33.29 12.39
N TYR A 255 -3.49 -31.97 12.63
CA TYR A 255 -3.29 -31.36 13.95
C TYR A 255 -4.42 -30.39 14.35
N PRO A 256 -5.70 -30.82 14.35
CA PRO A 256 -6.85 -29.94 14.58
C PRO A 256 -6.82 -29.25 15.94
N ASP A 257 -6.20 -29.86 16.95
CA ASP A 257 -6.09 -29.30 18.31
C ASP A 257 -4.91 -28.32 18.48
N LEU A 258 -3.94 -28.33 17.55
CA LEU A 258 -2.71 -27.52 17.64
C LEU A 258 -2.59 -26.45 16.55
N CYS A 259 -3.34 -26.59 15.47
CA CYS A 259 -3.25 -25.76 14.27
C CYS A 259 -4.64 -25.58 13.66
N ARG A 260 -5.44 -24.69 14.23
CA ARG A 260 -6.76 -24.37 13.68
C ARG A 260 -6.71 -23.08 12.86
N LYS A 261 -6.20 -21.99 13.44
CA LYS A 261 -6.09 -20.69 12.78
C LYS A 261 -4.71 -20.50 12.17
N ILE A 262 -4.63 -20.24 10.87
CA ILE A 262 -3.36 -20.06 10.17
C ILE A 262 -3.32 -18.67 9.56
N LEU A 263 -2.24 -17.93 9.82
CA LEU A 263 -1.90 -16.72 9.07
C LEU A 263 -1.01 -17.12 7.90
N ILE A 264 -1.44 -16.82 6.69
CA ILE A 264 -0.59 -16.86 5.51
C ILE A 264 -0.22 -15.41 5.17
N LEU A 265 1.05 -15.08 5.35
CA LEU A 265 1.60 -13.81 4.90
C LEU A 265 2.33 -14.02 3.58
N ASP A 266 1.94 -13.27 2.56
CA ASP A 266 2.55 -13.27 1.24
C ASP A 266 3.24 -11.93 0.99
N TRP A 267 4.57 -11.96 0.88
CA TRP A 267 5.37 -10.77 0.58
C TRP A 267 6.05 -10.86 -0.79
N ASP A 268 5.70 -11.87 -1.59
CA ASP A 268 6.04 -11.88 -3.01
C ASP A 268 5.49 -10.61 -3.67
N VAL A 269 6.23 -10.05 -4.62
CA VAL A 269 5.83 -8.79 -5.26
C VAL A 269 4.53 -8.93 -6.05
N HIS A 270 4.17 -10.16 -6.44
CA HIS A 270 2.94 -10.49 -7.13
C HIS A 270 1.85 -10.92 -6.15
N HIS A 271 0.60 -10.60 -6.47
CA HIS A 271 -0.54 -11.09 -5.71
C HIS A 271 -0.67 -12.62 -5.86
N GLY A 272 -0.64 -13.34 -4.74
CA GLY A 272 -0.94 -14.78 -4.68
C GLY A 272 -2.43 -15.07 -4.83
N ASN A 273 -2.98 -14.78 -6.02
CA ASN A 273 -4.39 -14.96 -6.37
C ASN A 273 -4.92 -16.36 -6.04
N GLY A 274 -4.12 -17.40 -6.25
CA GLY A 274 -4.50 -18.78 -5.93
C GLY A 274 -4.73 -18.98 -4.43
N ILE A 275 -3.86 -18.42 -3.58
CA ILE A 275 -4.03 -18.51 -2.11
C ILE A 275 -5.30 -17.77 -1.68
N GLN A 276 -5.48 -16.54 -2.17
CA GLN A 276 -6.67 -15.72 -1.88
C GLN A 276 -7.96 -16.47 -2.25
N ASN A 277 -8.03 -16.97 -3.49
CA ASN A 277 -9.26 -17.56 -4.02
C ASN A 277 -9.59 -18.90 -3.35
N LEU A 278 -8.59 -19.71 -3.01
CA LEU A 278 -8.78 -20.99 -2.31
C LEU A 278 -9.33 -20.83 -0.88
N PHE A 279 -9.08 -19.69 -0.22
CA PHE A 279 -9.49 -19.44 1.17
C PHE A 279 -10.43 -18.25 1.35
N TYR A 280 -11.00 -17.73 0.26
CA TYR A 280 -11.76 -16.48 0.27
C TYR A 280 -12.97 -16.49 1.22
N ASP A 281 -13.51 -17.67 1.53
CA ASP A 281 -14.63 -17.88 2.45
C ASP A 281 -14.27 -18.62 3.75
N ASP A 282 -12.98 -18.89 4.01
CA ASP A 282 -12.52 -19.62 5.20
C ASP A 282 -12.23 -18.68 6.38
N PRO A 283 -12.96 -18.77 7.50
CA PRO A 283 -12.74 -17.90 8.67
C PRO A 283 -11.47 -18.24 9.46
N ASN A 284 -10.88 -19.42 9.26
CA ASN A 284 -9.73 -19.90 10.01
C ASN A 284 -8.40 -19.68 9.26
N ILE A 285 -8.43 -19.19 8.03
CA ILE A 285 -7.24 -18.79 7.29
C ILE A 285 -7.28 -17.28 7.11
N LEU A 286 -6.29 -16.57 7.65
CA LEU A 286 -6.07 -15.16 7.36
C LEU A 286 -5.01 -15.06 6.27
N TYR A 287 -5.39 -14.55 5.10
CA TYR A 287 -4.45 -14.23 4.02
C TYR A 287 -4.13 -12.73 4.05
N VAL A 288 -2.85 -12.39 4.08
CA VAL A 288 -2.35 -11.01 4.00
C VAL A 288 -1.30 -10.94 2.90
N SER A 289 -1.51 -10.08 1.91
CA SER A 289 -0.60 -9.95 0.76
C SER A 289 -0.12 -8.52 0.58
N LEU A 290 1.18 -8.33 0.37
CA LEU A 290 1.81 -7.06 0.00
C LEU A 290 2.36 -7.19 -1.41
N HIS A 291 1.74 -6.55 -2.39
CA HIS A 291 2.07 -6.77 -3.80
C HIS A 291 1.94 -5.49 -4.62
N VAL A 292 2.64 -5.41 -5.76
CA VAL A 292 2.42 -4.34 -6.74
C VAL A 292 1.12 -4.62 -7.46
N TYR A 293 0.18 -3.66 -7.43
CA TYR A 293 -1.14 -3.84 -8.04
C TYR A 293 -1.35 -2.96 -9.26
N ARG A 294 -0.95 -1.67 -9.19
CA ARG A 294 -1.16 -0.67 -10.27
C ARG A 294 -2.58 -0.69 -10.83
N ASN A 295 -3.58 -0.72 -9.95
CA ASN A 295 -5.01 -0.77 -10.33
C ASN A 295 -5.38 -2.00 -11.21
N GLY A 296 -4.68 -3.12 -11.02
CA GLY A 296 -4.87 -4.37 -11.76
C GLY A 296 -4.14 -4.41 -13.12
N GLU A 297 -3.20 -3.48 -13.36
CA GLU A 297 -2.33 -3.49 -14.55
C GLU A 297 -1.07 -4.34 -14.37
N PHE A 298 -0.60 -4.53 -13.13
CA PHE A 298 0.57 -5.36 -12.84
C PHE A 298 0.17 -6.83 -12.72
N TYR A 299 1.04 -7.76 -13.13
CA TYR A 299 0.77 -9.20 -13.10
C TYR A 299 0.40 -9.68 -11.67
N PRO A 300 -0.61 -10.56 -11.49
CA PRO A 300 -1.39 -11.29 -12.50
C PRO A 300 -2.52 -10.48 -13.15
N GLY A 301 -2.72 -9.23 -12.72
CA GLY A 301 -3.74 -8.33 -13.22
C GLY A 301 -5.16 -8.80 -12.95
N LYS A 302 -6.13 -8.09 -13.52
CA LYS A 302 -7.56 -8.42 -13.35
C LYS A 302 -7.90 -9.76 -14.01
N PRO A 303 -8.76 -10.58 -13.40
CA PRO A 303 -9.21 -11.83 -13.99
C PRO A 303 -10.16 -11.61 -15.16
N ASP A 304 -10.14 -12.58 -16.08
CA ASP A 304 -11.05 -12.60 -17.24
C ASP A 304 -12.52 -12.67 -16.80
N ASN A 305 -12.80 -13.34 -15.69
CA ASN A 305 -14.10 -13.34 -15.04
C ASN A 305 -14.18 -12.18 -14.03
N PRO A 306 -15.00 -11.14 -14.27
CA PRO A 306 -15.12 -10.01 -13.35
C PRO A 306 -15.70 -10.36 -11.97
N MET A 307 -16.29 -11.54 -11.82
CA MET A 307 -16.81 -12.03 -10.54
C MET A 307 -15.74 -12.67 -9.66
N THR A 308 -14.57 -12.98 -10.22
CA THR A 308 -13.43 -13.47 -9.45
C THR A 308 -12.72 -12.26 -8.82
N PRO A 309 -12.52 -12.23 -7.50
CA PRO A 309 -11.83 -11.10 -6.85
C PRO A 309 -10.35 -11.07 -7.27
N ASP A 310 -9.83 -9.87 -7.51
CA ASP A 310 -8.41 -9.65 -7.81
C ASP A 310 -7.64 -9.18 -6.56
N GLY A 311 -6.42 -8.66 -6.74
CA GLY A 311 -5.57 -8.10 -5.66
C GLY A 311 -6.02 -6.73 -5.12
N GLY A 312 -7.20 -6.23 -5.52
CA GLY A 312 -7.77 -4.97 -5.05
C GLY A 312 -7.97 -4.93 -3.53
N LEU A 313 -7.81 -3.75 -2.96
CA LEU A 313 -7.90 -3.50 -1.51
C LEU A 313 -9.32 -3.61 -0.95
N GLU A 314 -10.33 -3.57 -1.82
CA GLU A 314 -11.75 -3.75 -1.52
C GLU A 314 -12.13 -5.22 -1.31
N HIS A 315 -11.31 -6.16 -1.79
CA HIS A 315 -11.58 -7.59 -1.73
C HIS A 315 -11.20 -8.16 -0.36
N CYS A 316 -12.14 -8.12 0.58
CA CYS A 316 -11.92 -8.48 1.98
C CYS A 316 -12.37 -9.91 2.36
N GLY A 317 -12.63 -10.79 1.39
CA GLY A 317 -13.20 -12.12 1.61
C GLY A 317 -14.71 -12.17 1.38
N ALA A 318 -15.32 -13.33 1.58
CA ALA A 318 -16.75 -13.54 1.42
C ALA A 318 -17.32 -14.49 2.49
N GLY A 319 -18.64 -14.42 2.72
CA GLY A 319 -19.32 -15.33 3.63
C GLY A 319 -18.68 -15.36 5.02
N PRO A 320 -18.39 -16.55 5.59
CA PRO A 320 -17.69 -16.66 6.88
C PRO A 320 -16.26 -16.10 6.88
N GLY A 321 -15.58 -16.09 5.73
CA GLY A 321 -14.22 -15.57 5.55
C GLY A 321 -14.13 -14.05 5.40
N LEU A 322 -15.24 -13.32 5.51
CA LEU A 322 -15.23 -11.86 5.42
C LEU A 322 -14.35 -11.24 6.52
N GLY A 323 -13.45 -10.34 6.11
CA GLY A 323 -12.40 -9.76 6.94
C GLY A 323 -11.13 -10.62 7.06
N LYS A 324 -11.07 -11.81 6.44
CA LYS A 324 -9.91 -12.72 6.49
C LYS A 324 -9.03 -12.66 5.24
N ASN A 325 -9.32 -11.74 4.33
CA ASN A 325 -8.46 -11.39 3.22
C ASN A 325 -8.01 -9.93 3.33
N VAL A 326 -6.70 -9.68 3.34
CA VAL A 326 -6.12 -8.34 3.46
C VAL A 326 -5.14 -8.10 2.32
N ASN A 327 -5.55 -7.29 1.36
CA ASN A 327 -4.69 -6.87 0.25
C ASN A 327 -4.06 -5.50 0.52
N ILE A 328 -2.73 -5.44 0.51
CA ILE A 328 -1.93 -4.22 0.48
C ILE A 328 -1.38 -4.07 -0.95
N GLY A 329 -2.28 -3.71 -1.87
CA GLY A 329 -1.96 -3.52 -3.29
C GLY A 329 -1.30 -2.15 -3.53
N TRP A 330 0.01 -2.13 -3.73
CA TRP A 330 0.77 -0.91 -4.00
C TRP A 330 0.33 -0.28 -5.33
N HIS A 331 0.19 1.04 -5.31
CA HIS A 331 -0.25 1.82 -6.46
C HIS A 331 0.77 1.83 -7.61
N ASP A 332 2.05 1.59 -7.32
CA ASP A 332 3.14 1.51 -8.29
C ASP A 332 4.30 0.65 -7.76
N GLN A 333 5.28 0.39 -8.62
CA GLN A 333 6.57 -0.20 -8.26
C GLN A 333 7.42 0.81 -7.46
N GLY A 334 8.61 0.38 -7.02
CA GLY A 334 9.56 1.24 -6.32
C GLY A 334 9.33 1.40 -4.82
N MET A 335 8.48 0.56 -4.22
CA MET A 335 8.32 0.46 -2.77
C MET A 335 9.59 -0.09 -2.13
N GLY A 336 9.95 0.36 -0.93
CA GLY A 336 11.13 -0.14 -0.21
C GLY A 336 10.89 -0.35 1.28
N ASP A 337 11.99 -0.34 2.05
CA ASP A 337 11.98 -0.62 3.48
C ASP A 337 10.99 0.25 4.28
N GLY A 338 10.85 1.53 3.92
CA GLY A 338 9.95 2.46 4.60
C GLY A 338 8.48 2.07 4.48
N GLU A 339 8.06 1.68 3.27
CA GLU A 339 6.71 1.24 2.95
C GLU A 339 6.37 -0.10 3.60
N TYR A 340 7.25 -1.09 3.48
CA TYR A 340 7.04 -2.44 4.04
C TYR A 340 7.04 -2.42 5.57
N MET A 341 7.96 -1.69 6.22
CA MET A 341 7.95 -1.55 7.68
C MET A 341 6.69 -0.83 8.17
N ALA A 342 6.23 0.20 7.45
CA ALA A 342 4.99 0.89 7.80
C ALA A 342 3.76 -0.02 7.62
N ALA A 343 3.69 -0.81 6.55
CA ALA A 343 2.63 -1.79 6.34
C ALA A 343 2.57 -2.82 7.47
N PHE A 344 3.74 -3.32 7.90
CA PHE A 344 3.83 -4.27 9.01
C PHE A 344 3.37 -3.69 10.33
N GLN A 345 3.86 -2.50 10.68
CA GLN A 345 3.57 -1.87 11.97
C GLN A 345 2.12 -1.37 12.07
N LYS A 346 1.54 -0.92 10.95
CA LYS A 346 0.20 -0.31 10.95
C LYS A 346 -0.92 -1.28 10.62
N ILE A 347 -0.66 -2.35 9.87
CA ILE A 347 -1.71 -3.23 9.34
C ILE A 347 -1.42 -4.68 9.70
N VAL A 348 -0.31 -5.25 9.20
CA VAL A 348 -0.04 -6.70 9.29
C VAL A 348 0.02 -7.16 10.75
N MET A 349 0.87 -6.56 11.57
CA MET A 349 1.08 -7.00 12.95
C MET A 349 -0.14 -6.75 13.85
N PRO A 350 -0.81 -5.58 13.82
CA PRO A 350 -2.04 -5.39 14.57
C PRO A 350 -3.12 -6.42 14.23
N ILE A 351 -3.41 -6.63 12.93
CA ILE A 351 -4.41 -7.63 12.48
C ILE A 351 -3.97 -9.04 12.89
N ALA A 352 -2.70 -9.40 12.70
CA ALA A 352 -2.19 -10.72 13.05
C ALA A 352 -2.26 -11.01 14.55
N HIS A 353 -1.99 -10.01 15.41
CA HIS A 353 -2.15 -10.15 16.86
C HIS A 353 -3.62 -10.32 17.27
N GLU A 354 -4.54 -9.55 16.68
CA GLU A 354 -5.98 -9.69 16.93
C GLU A 354 -6.50 -11.05 16.42
N PHE A 355 -6.02 -11.51 15.27
CA PHE A 355 -6.34 -12.84 14.72
C PHE A 355 -5.83 -13.97 15.61
N ASN A 356 -4.68 -13.78 16.26
CA ASN A 356 -4.01 -14.74 17.15
C ASN A 356 -3.87 -16.13 16.50
N PRO A 357 -3.01 -16.28 15.47
CA PRO A 357 -2.85 -17.54 14.73
C PRO A 357 -2.12 -18.61 15.55
N ASP A 358 -2.37 -19.88 15.21
CA ASP A 358 -1.71 -21.07 15.77
C ASP A 358 -0.45 -21.48 14.98
N LEU A 359 -0.36 -21.04 13.73
CA LEU A 359 0.76 -21.19 12.78
C LEU A 359 0.82 -19.96 11.87
N VAL A 360 2.03 -19.50 11.57
CA VAL A 360 2.30 -18.51 10.51
C VAL A 360 3.03 -19.21 9.37
N ILE A 361 2.50 -19.11 8.16
CA ILE A 361 3.18 -19.53 6.94
C ILE A 361 3.54 -18.28 6.15
N ILE A 362 4.80 -18.12 5.78
CA ILE A 362 5.28 -17.05 4.93
C ILE A 362 5.43 -17.59 3.52
N SER A 363 4.56 -17.13 2.62
CA SER A 363 4.70 -17.26 1.17
C SER A 363 5.78 -16.28 0.73
N ALA A 364 7.01 -16.79 0.61
CA ALA A 364 8.22 -16.00 0.62
C ALA A 364 8.84 -15.86 -0.77
N GLY A 365 8.29 -14.93 -1.55
CA GLY A 365 8.95 -14.38 -2.74
C GLY A 365 10.02 -13.38 -2.36
N PHE A 366 11.07 -13.27 -3.18
CA PHE A 366 12.13 -12.26 -3.00
C PHE A 366 12.29 -11.36 -4.22
N ASP A 367 11.28 -11.27 -5.08
CA ASP A 367 11.23 -10.39 -6.24
C ASP A 367 10.83 -8.94 -5.90
N ALA A 368 10.39 -8.66 -4.67
CA ALA A 368 10.32 -7.29 -4.16
C ALA A 368 11.69 -6.75 -3.71
N ALA A 369 12.74 -7.59 -3.72
CA ALA A 369 14.06 -7.23 -3.22
C ALA A 369 14.78 -6.23 -4.15
N ALA A 370 15.60 -5.36 -3.56
CA ALA A 370 16.47 -4.46 -4.31
C ALA A 370 17.42 -5.27 -5.22
N GLY A 371 17.29 -5.08 -6.53
CA GLY A 371 18.07 -5.79 -7.56
C GLY A 371 17.24 -6.68 -8.47
N ASP A 372 16.03 -7.06 -8.06
CA ASP A 372 15.12 -7.81 -8.93
C ASP A 372 14.42 -6.90 -9.93
N GLU A 373 14.67 -7.14 -11.22
CA GLU A 373 14.14 -6.30 -12.30
C GLU A 373 12.64 -6.52 -12.57
N LEU A 374 12.09 -7.69 -12.21
CA LEU A 374 10.68 -8.01 -12.47
C LEU A 374 9.76 -7.29 -11.48
N GLY A 375 10.08 -7.35 -10.19
CA GLY A 375 9.32 -6.63 -9.17
C GLY A 375 9.60 -5.13 -9.14
N ALA A 376 10.83 -4.72 -9.49
CA ALA A 376 11.31 -3.34 -9.48
C ALA A 376 10.98 -2.57 -8.19
N CYS A 377 11.08 -3.28 -7.06
CA CYS A 377 11.01 -2.73 -5.72
C CYS A 377 12.41 -2.69 -5.09
N PHE A 378 12.51 -2.12 -3.88
CA PHE A 378 13.77 -1.83 -3.22
C PHE A 378 13.80 -2.34 -1.77
N VAL A 379 13.16 -3.47 -1.50
CA VAL A 379 13.19 -4.08 -0.16
C VAL A 379 14.58 -4.68 0.10
N SER A 380 15.22 -4.26 1.17
CA SER A 380 16.56 -4.74 1.53
C SER A 380 16.50 -6.10 2.24
N PRO A 381 17.56 -6.91 2.19
CA PRO A 381 17.68 -8.12 3.02
C PRO A 381 17.47 -7.84 4.51
N GLY A 382 17.89 -6.66 4.98
CA GLY A 382 17.66 -6.23 6.36
C GLY A 382 16.17 -6.06 6.68
N CYS A 383 15.37 -5.51 5.77
CA CYS A 383 13.93 -5.39 5.95
C CYS A 383 13.25 -6.78 6.03
N TYR A 384 13.63 -7.75 5.18
CA TYR A 384 13.12 -9.13 5.30
C TYR A 384 13.45 -9.76 6.66
N ALA A 385 14.63 -9.49 7.23
CA ALA A 385 14.97 -9.93 8.59
C ALA A 385 14.04 -9.29 9.64
N HIS A 386 13.78 -7.97 9.56
CA HIS A 386 12.84 -7.30 10.47
C HIS A 386 11.41 -7.83 10.35
N MET A 387 10.91 -8.03 9.12
CA MET A 387 9.60 -8.61 8.85
C MET A 387 9.47 -10.02 9.45
N THR A 388 10.47 -10.88 9.22
CA THR A 388 10.53 -12.22 9.81
C THR A 388 10.52 -12.17 11.34
N HIS A 389 11.32 -11.27 11.93
CA HIS A 389 11.42 -11.12 13.38
C HIS A 389 10.09 -10.71 14.02
N MET A 390 9.35 -9.78 13.39
CA MET A 390 8.02 -9.38 13.86
C MET A 390 7.06 -10.57 13.86
N LEU A 391 7.03 -11.37 12.79
CA LEU A 391 6.14 -12.55 12.67
C LEU A 391 6.48 -13.66 13.65
N MET A 392 7.76 -13.83 14.01
CA MET A 392 8.20 -14.80 15.03
C MET A 392 7.63 -14.52 16.43
N SER A 393 7.06 -13.35 16.68
CA SER A 393 6.35 -13.06 17.94
C SER A 393 4.94 -13.68 18.00
N LEU A 394 4.39 -14.12 16.87
CA LEU A 394 3.07 -14.74 16.75
C LEU A 394 3.15 -16.25 16.92
N ALA A 395 2.01 -16.91 17.15
CA ALA A 395 1.90 -18.38 17.17
C ALA A 395 2.93 -19.11 18.07
N GLY A 396 3.42 -18.44 19.13
CA GLY A 396 4.50 -18.97 19.97
C GLY A 396 5.81 -19.27 19.21
N GLY A 397 6.07 -18.56 18.11
CA GLY A 397 7.21 -18.74 17.23
C GLY A 397 7.04 -19.82 16.16
N LYS A 398 5.85 -20.41 16.01
CA LYS A 398 5.53 -21.36 14.94
C LYS A 398 5.46 -20.65 13.58
N VAL A 399 6.62 -20.49 12.94
CA VAL A 399 6.77 -19.86 11.63
C VAL A 399 7.36 -20.87 10.64
N ALA A 400 6.71 -21.05 9.50
CA ALA A 400 7.22 -21.80 8.37
C ALA A 400 7.38 -20.85 7.16
N VAL A 401 8.55 -20.85 6.54
CA VAL A 401 8.85 -20.05 5.35
C VAL A 401 8.84 -20.99 4.14
N CYS A 402 8.07 -20.67 3.11
CA CYS A 402 7.98 -21.43 1.86
C CYS A 402 8.43 -20.53 0.71
N LEU A 403 9.47 -20.94 -0.01
CA LEU A 403 10.01 -20.15 -1.12
C LEU A 403 9.01 -20.04 -2.28
N GLU A 404 8.81 -18.82 -2.80
CA GLU A 404 7.99 -18.52 -3.99
C GLU A 404 8.85 -17.91 -5.12
N GLY A 405 8.63 -16.64 -5.50
CA GLY A 405 9.35 -15.89 -6.54
C GLY A 405 10.71 -15.30 -6.13
N GLY A 406 11.28 -14.46 -6.98
CA GLY A 406 12.63 -13.88 -6.85
C GLY A 406 13.60 -14.45 -7.88
N TYR A 407 14.07 -13.61 -8.79
CA TYR A 407 14.67 -14.02 -10.05
C TYR A 407 16.09 -13.47 -10.24
N ASP A 408 16.47 -12.43 -9.49
CA ASP A 408 17.89 -12.09 -9.33
C ASP A 408 18.56 -13.03 -8.30
N LEU A 409 19.54 -13.83 -8.78
CA LEU A 409 20.19 -14.87 -7.98
C LEU A 409 20.96 -14.32 -6.75
N GLU A 410 21.44 -13.07 -6.81
CA GLU A 410 22.16 -12.45 -5.70
C GLU A 410 21.17 -11.89 -4.67
N ALA A 411 20.13 -11.20 -5.12
CA ALA A 411 19.07 -10.63 -4.28
C ALA A 411 18.30 -11.71 -3.53
N ILE A 412 17.87 -12.78 -4.21
CA ILE A 412 17.18 -13.92 -3.58
C ILE A 412 18.06 -14.58 -2.52
N SER A 413 19.34 -14.81 -2.83
CA SER A 413 20.25 -15.49 -1.91
C SER A 413 20.54 -14.68 -0.66
N LYS A 414 20.74 -13.35 -0.80
CA LYS A 414 20.97 -12.46 0.35
C LYS A 414 19.72 -12.31 1.22
N SER A 415 18.56 -12.18 0.59
CA SER A 415 17.28 -12.01 1.30
C SER A 415 16.89 -13.28 2.03
N ALA A 416 16.99 -14.45 1.38
CA ALA A 416 16.77 -15.75 2.02
C ALA A 416 17.76 -16.00 3.17
N LEU A 417 19.03 -15.58 3.02
CA LEU A 417 20.01 -15.67 4.11
C LEU A 417 19.60 -14.84 5.32
N ALA A 418 19.17 -13.60 5.12
CA ALA A 418 18.75 -12.72 6.20
C ALA A 418 17.52 -13.28 6.95
N VAL A 419 16.56 -13.87 6.23
CA VAL A 419 15.42 -14.59 6.82
C VAL A 419 15.90 -15.79 7.63
N ALA A 420 16.75 -16.65 7.06
CA ALA A 420 17.26 -17.85 7.74
C ALA A 420 18.04 -17.51 9.03
N GLN A 421 18.91 -16.50 8.99
CA GLN A 421 19.65 -16.00 10.17
C GLN A 421 18.69 -15.55 11.27
N THR A 422 17.63 -14.81 10.90
CA THR A 422 16.61 -14.36 11.84
C THR A 422 15.85 -15.53 12.47
N LEU A 423 15.45 -16.53 11.67
CA LEU A 423 14.80 -17.75 12.17
C LEU A 423 15.68 -18.49 13.18
N MET A 424 16.99 -18.55 12.93
CA MET A 424 17.97 -19.15 13.83
C MET A 424 18.14 -18.38 15.14
N GLY A 425 17.74 -17.10 15.17
CA GLY A 425 17.73 -16.24 16.35
C GLY A 425 18.79 -15.14 16.34
N GLU A 426 19.44 -14.91 15.19
CA GLU A 426 20.31 -13.74 15.02
C GLU A 426 19.45 -12.46 15.01
N PRO A 427 19.89 -11.38 15.69
CA PRO A 427 19.17 -10.13 15.69
C PRO A 427 19.17 -9.53 14.26
N PRO A 428 18.03 -8.99 13.78
CA PRO A 428 17.99 -8.27 12.52
C PRO A 428 19.03 -7.14 12.49
N PRO A 429 19.68 -6.87 11.34
CA PRO A 429 20.63 -5.78 11.23
C PRO A 429 19.96 -4.42 11.43
N GLN A 430 20.72 -3.44 11.90
CA GLN A 430 20.22 -2.06 11.96
C GLN A 430 20.04 -1.52 10.54
N ILE A 431 18.84 -1.01 10.23
CA ILE A 431 18.52 -0.35 8.96
C ILE A 431 18.08 1.09 9.22
N GLU A 432 18.41 1.99 8.30
CA GLU A 432 17.86 3.34 8.28
C GLU A 432 16.52 3.29 7.54
N ILE A 433 15.42 3.51 8.25
CA ILE A 433 14.08 3.44 7.65
C ILE A 433 13.80 4.76 6.92
N PRO A 434 13.65 4.75 5.58
CA PRO A 434 13.33 5.95 4.83
C PRO A 434 11.94 6.48 5.16
N ARG A 435 11.68 7.76 4.85
CA ARG A 435 10.33 8.30 4.93
C ARG A 435 9.45 7.63 3.89
N ILE A 436 8.30 7.13 4.33
CA ILE A 436 7.29 6.58 3.44
C ILE A 436 6.81 7.62 2.40
N SER A 437 6.59 7.18 1.16
CA SER A 437 5.96 8.00 0.14
C SER A 437 4.53 8.41 0.54
N ARG A 438 4.09 9.60 0.09
CA ARG A 438 2.73 10.09 0.39
C ARG A 438 1.66 9.16 -0.16
N ASP A 439 1.90 8.58 -1.32
CA ASP A 439 0.90 7.74 -1.98
C ASP A 439 0.84 6.34 -1.36
N ALA A 440 1.98 5.74 -0.96
CA ALA A 440 1.96 4.54 -0.13
C ALA A 440 1.27 4.77 1.22
N ALA A 441 1.50 5.92 1.88
CA ALA A 441 0.79 6.27 3.10
C ALA A 441 -0.74 6.37 2.91
N LYS A 442 -1.20 6.89 1.76
CA LYS A 442 -2.63 6.89 1.41
C LYS A 442 -3.16 5.49 1.15
N VAL A 443 -2.39 4.63 0.47
CA VAL A 443 -2.77 3.21 0.26
C VAL A 443 -2.97 2.54 1.61
N LEU A 444 -2.03 2.68 2.54
CA LEU A 444 -2.16 2.11 3.89
C LEU A 444 -3.39 2.63 4.64
N ALA A 445 -3.70 3.94 4.52
CA ALA A 445 -4.91 4.51 5.11
C ALA A 445 -6.20 3.94 4.48
N LYS A 446 -6.20 3.71 3.15
CA LYS A 446 -7.33 3.05 2.46
C LYS A 446 -7.48 1.60 2.92
N VAL A 447 -6.40 0.83 2.97
CA VAL A 447 -6.45 -0.56 3.49
C VAL A 447 -7.00 -0.57 4.91
N GLN A 448 -6.51 0.32 5.79
CA GLN A 448 -7.04 0.44 7.14
C GLN A 448 -8.55 0.72 7.13
N ALA A 449 -9.03 1.59 6.24
CA ALA A 449 -10.45 1.91 6.10
C ALA A 449 -11.30 0.71 5.66
N TYR A 450 -10.85 -0.06 4.66
CA TYR A 450 -11.55 -1.27 4.22
C TYR A 450 -11.53 -2.40 5.27
N GLN A 451 -10.51 -2.44 6.12
CA GLN A 451 -10.36 -3.45 7.16
C GLN A 451 -11.03 -3.07 8.50
N ALA A 452 -11.28 -1.78 8.73
CA ALA A 452 -11.93 -1.24 9.95
C ALA A 452 -13.25 -1.93 10.35
N PRO A 453 -14.16 -2.28 9.43
CA PRO A 453 -15.39 -2.98 9.78
C PRO A 453 -15.14 -4.33 10.46
N TYR A 454 -14.03 -4.99 10.15
CA TYR A 454 -13.74 -6.38 10.52
C TYR A 454 -12.74 -6.54 11.67
N TRP A 455 -11.94 -5.51 11.96
CA TRP A 455 -10.85 -5.56 12.93
C TRP A 455 -10.91 -4.37 13.88
N GLU A 456 -10.97 -4.63 15.18
CA GLU A 456 -11.04 -3.57 16.21
C GLU A 456 -9.78 -2.70 16.18
N CYS A 457 -8.60 -3.32 15.97
CA CYS A 457 -7.33 -2.61 15.86
C CYS A 457 -7.27 -1.63 14.67
N MET A 458 -8.16 -1.77 13.67
CA MET A 458 -8.22 -0.89 12.50
C MET A 458 -9.24 0.25 12.66
N ARG A 459 -10.16 0.19 13.64
CA ARG A 459 -11.31 1.12 13.74
C ARG A 459 -10.99 2.57 14.09
N ALA A 460 -9.89 2.83 14.79
CA ALA A 460 -9.61 4.17 15.29
C ALA A 460 -9.44 5.18 14.13
N GLY A 461 -10.45 6.04 13.91
CA GLY A 461 -10.34 7.25 13.09
C GLY A 461 -10.77 7.14 11.63
N ILE A 462 -11.48 6.06 11.26
CA ILE A 462 -12.07 5.93 9.93
C ILE A 462 -13.56 6.29 9.98
N VAL A 463 -13.95 7.22 9.10
CA VAL A 463 -15.35 7.58 8.88
C VAL A 463 -15.90 6.72 7.75
N ASP A 464 -16.94 5.93 8.02
CA ASP A 464 -17.70 5.24 6.99
C ASP A 464 -18.55 6.25 6.20
N VAL A 465 -18.12 6.56 4.97
CA VAL A 465 -18.78 7.56 4.12
C VAL A 465 -20.16 7.10 3.67
N GLN A 466 -20.35 5.80 3.45
CA GLN A 466 -21.63 5.27 3.02
C GLN A 466 -22.66 5.37 4.14
N GLU A 467 -22.26 5.05 5.38
CA GLU A 467 -23.11 5.25 6.55
C GLU A 467 -23.45 6.74 6.75
N MET A 468 -22.45 7.63 6.64
CA MET A 468 -22.68 9.07 6.76
C MET A 468 -23.63 9.61 5.68
N GLN A 469 -23.54 9.12 4.44
CA GLN A 469 -24.45 9.46 3.35
C GLN A 469 -25.87 8.94 3.62
N ALA A 470 -26.02 7.71 4.12
CA ALA A 470 -27.30 7.14 4.49
C ALA A 470 -27.99 7.95 5.62
N GLN A 471 -27.20 8.63 6.46
CA GLN A 471 -27.67 9.52 7.52
C GLN A 471 -27.89 10.98 7.06
N GLU A 472 -27.86 11.26 5.75
CA GLU A 472 -28.00 12.61 5.18
C GLU A 472 -26.98 13.65 5.72
N SER A 473 -25.78 13.17 6.10
CA SER A 473 -24.72 14.02 6.65
C SER A 473 -24.14 14.98 5.60
N SER A 474 -23.55 16.09 6.06
CA SER A 474 -22.91 17.10 5.21
C SER A 474 -21.40 17.16 5.46
N ARG A 475 -20.59 17.28 4.40
CA ARG A 475 -19.15 17.54 4.55
C ARG A 475 -18.93 18.89 5.22
N LEU A 476 -17.90 18.95 6.07
CA LEU A 476 -17.66 20.09 6.95
C LEU A 476 -17.35 21.39 6.17
N HIS A 477 -16.69 21.31 5.00
CA HIS A 477 -16.37 22.50 4.20
C HIS A 477 -17.63 23.23 3.69
N ASP A 478 -18.70 22.50 3.36
CA ASP A 478 -19.98 23.09 2.96
C ASP A 478 -20.67 23.79 4.16
N VAL A 479 -20.56 23.22 5.37
CA VAL A 479 -21.11 23.79 6.61
C VAL A 479 -20.36 25.06 7.01
N VAL A 480 -19.02 25.04 6.94
CA VAL A 480 -18.16 26.19 7.25
C VAL A 480 -18.47 27.35 6.31
N ARG A 481 -18.59 27.11 4.99
CA ARG A 481 -18.91 28.17 4.04
C ARG A 481 -20.28 28.79 4.29
N ARG A 482 -21.27 27.97 4.67
CA ARG A 482 -22.61 28.47 5.07
C ARG A 482 -22.54 29.36 6.32
N ALA A 483 -21.76 28.97 7.32
CA ALA A 483 -21.56 29.76 8.53
C ALA A 483 -20.85 31.10 8.22
N GLN A 484 -19.79 31.08 7.39
CA GLN A 484 -19.11 32.30 6.91
C GLN A 484 -20.09 33.23 6.20
N ARG A 485 -20.95 32.71 5.31
CA ARG A 485 -21.98 33.51 4.63
C ARG A 485 -22.90 34.20 5.63
N GLN A 486 -23.32 33.52 6.70
CA GLN A 486 -24.16 34.12 7.72
C GLN A 486 -23.43 35.26 8.45
N VAL A 487 -22.21 35.02 8.92
CA VAL A 487 -21.39 36.03 9.62
C VAL A 487 -21.16 37.26 8.75
N LEU A 488 -20.78 37.07 7.47
CA LEU A 488 -20.53 38.18 6.54
C LEU A 488 -21.82 38.92 6.16
N SER A 489 -22.96 38.24 6.13
CA SER A 489 -24.26 38.88 5.89
C SER A 489 -24.68 39.75 7.07
N GLU A 490 -24.51 39.26 8.31
CA GLU A 490 -24.84 40.01 9.52
C GLU A 490 -23.91 41.21 9.73
N LYS A 491 -22.61 41.02 9.53
CA LYS A 491 -21.59 42.04 9.80
C LYS A 491 -21.51 43.11 8.70
N HIS A 492 -21.55 42.70 7.44
CA HIS A 492 -21.27 43.55 6.29
C HIS A 492 -22.42 43.63 5.27
N GLY A 493 -23.54 42.98 5.56
CA GLY A 493 -24.69 42.94 4.65
C GLY A 493 -24.45 42.13 3.37
N MET A 494 -23.39 41.32 3.30
CA MET A 494 -23.01 40.59 2.10
C MET A 494 -24.08 39.58 1.67
N LEU A 495 -24.17 39.36 0.36
CA LEU A 495 -25.18 38.52 -0.31
C LEU A 495 -24.50 37.58 -1.31
N PRO A 496 -25.08 36.40 -1.58
CA PRO A 496 -24.56 35.51 -2.63
C PRO A 496 -24.72 36.13 -4.02
N LEU A 497 -23.66 36.06 -4.83
CA LEU A 497 -23.69 36.42 -6.24
C LEU A 497 -24.08 35.19 -7.06
N TYR A 498 -25.03 35.35 -7.98
CA TYR A 498 -25.48 34.26 -8.83
C TYR A 498 -24.42 33.95 -9.89
N ILE A 499 -24.09 32.67 -10.07
CA ILE A 499 -23.19 32.19 -11.13
C ILE A 499 -23.94 31.12 -11.91
N GLN A 500 -24.17 31.36 -13.21
CA GLN A 500 -24.82 30.38 -14.07
C GLN A 500 -23.88 29.20 -14.33
N ARG A 501 -24.37 27.98 -14.11
CA ARG A 501 -23.63 26.72 -14.31
C ARG A 501 -24.57 25.67 -14.89
N ASP A 502 -24.00 24.70 -15.62
CA ASP A 502 -24.75 23.57 -16.18
C ASP A 502 -25.12 22.53 -15.10
N ILE A 503 -24.27 22.38 -14.08
CA ILE A 503 -24.44 21.43 -12.98
C ILE A 503 -24.35 22.17 -11.64
N LEU A 504 -25.33 21.92 -10.76
CA LEU A 504 -25.41 22.51 -9.43
C LEU A 504 -24.97 21.50 -8.38
N PHE A 505 -23.76 21.68 -7.84
CA PHE A 505 -23.28 20.95 -6.67
C PHE A 505 -23.47 21.77 -5.40
N LYS A 506 -23.64 21.10 -4.26
CA LYS A 506 -23.77 21.76 -2.94
C LYS A 506 -22.60 22.67 -2.62
N SER A 507 -21.38 22.28 -3.03
CA SER A 507 -20.17 23.08 -2.84
C SER A 507 -20.11 24.37 -3.69
N PHE A 508 -21.05 24.59 -4.61
CA PHE A 508 -21.21 25.86 -5.32
C PHE A 508 -22.20 26.81 -4.63
N GLU A 509 -22.95 26.36 -3.64
CA GLU A 509 -23.83 27.23 -2.86
C GLU A 509 -23.00 28.22 -2.04
N ASN A 510 -23.36 29.51 -2.12
CA ASN A 510 -22.66 30.59 -1.40
C ASN A 510 -21.15 30.68 -1.75
N GLN A 511 -20.74 30.14 -2.89
CA GLN A 511 -19.35 30.17 -3.31
C GLN A 511 -18.82 31.59 -3.45
N VAL A 512 -19.62 32.49 -4.03
CA VAL A 512 -19.29 33.90 -4.24
C VAL A 512 -20.21 34.77 -3.42
N LEU A 513 -19.63 35.64 -2.59
CA LEU A 513 -20.34 36.61 -1.75
C LEU A 513 -19.92 38.02 -2.13
N VAL A 514 -20.86 38.97 -2.12
CA VAL A 514 -20.61 40.37 -2.49
C VAL A 514 -21.25 41.35 -1.52
N THR A 515 -20.62 42.50 -1.32
CA THR A 515 -21.22 43.62 -0.57
C THR A 515 -22.39 44.23 -1.32
N ARG A 516 -23.35 44.83 -0.59
CA ARG A 516 -24.49 45.52 -1.22
C ARG A 516 -24.03 46.72 -2.04
N GLY A 517 -24.66 46.93 -3.19
CA GLY A 517 -24.35 48.07 -4.05
C GLY A 517 -22.99 47.98 -4.74
N ILE A 518 -22.43 46.77 -4.91
CA ILE A 518 -21.14 46.53 -5.57
C ILE A 518 -21.02 47.23 -6.94
N GLN A 519 -22.12 47.31 -7.69
CA GLN A 519 -22.19 47.95 -9.01
C GLN A 519 -22.02 49.47 -9.00
N SER A 520 -22.13 50.10 -7.82
CA SER A 520 -21.96 51.55 -7.63
C SER A 520 -20.70 51.87 -6.82
N ALA A 521 -19.94 50.86 -6.43
CA ALA A 521 -18.67 51.07 -5.74
C ALA A 521 -17.65 51.68 -6.70
N ARG A 522 -16.83 52.63 -6.21
CA ARG A 522 -15.68 53.15 -6.96
C ARG A 522 -14.46 52.24 -6.87
N LYS A 523 -14.35 51.51 -5.75
CA LYS A 523 -13.19 50.70 -5.39
C LYS A 523 -13.68 49.29 -5.09
N ILE A 524 -13.11 48.28 -5.74
CA ILE A 524 -13.48 46.87 -5.52
C ILE A 524 -12.25 46.06 -5.10
N LEU A 525 -12.39 45.27 -4.04
CA LEU A 525 -11.45 44.21 -3.68
C LEU A 525 -12.07 42.85 -4.01
N VAL A 526 -11.44 42.11 -4.91
CA VAL A 526 -11.81 40.73 -5.25
C VAL A 526 -10.85 39.79 -4.53
N ILE A 527 -11.36 39.04 -3.57
CA ILE A 527 -10.60 38.04 -2.82
C ILE A 527 -10.99 36.66 -3.35
N VAL A 528 -9.99 35.89 -3.78
CA VAL A 528 -10.16 34.50 -4.24
C VAL A 528 -9.28 33.62 -3.39
N HIS A 529 -9.90 32.77 -2.58
CA HIS A 529 -9.20 32.07 -1.51
C HIS A 529 -9.57 30.59 -1.42
N ASP A 530 -8.61 29.78 -0.97
CA ASP A 530 -8.83 28.41 -0.53
C ASP A 530 -9.76 28.39 0.71
N PRO A 531 -10.40 27.25 1.03
CA PRO A 531 -11.25 27.16 2.21
C PRO A 531 -10.43 27.41 3.50
N PRO A 532 -11.08 27.88 4.58
CA PRO A 532 -10.41 28.10 5.86
C PRO A 532 -9.66 26.87 6.37
N GLU A 533 -8.59 27.11 7.13
CA GLU A 533 -7.80 26.04 7.74
C GLU A 533 -8.59 25.42 8.91
N LEU A 534 -8.69 24.09 8.91
CA LEU A 534 -9.36 23.32 9.96
C LEU A 534 -8.31 22.61 10.81
N HIS A 535 -8.35 22.85 12.12
CA HIS A 535 -7.50 22.17 13.09
C HIS A 535 -8.40 21.44 14.08
N ALA A 536 -8.21 20.14 14.25
CA ALA A 536 -8.96 19.37 15.24
C ALA A 536 -8.01 18.45 15.99
N GLN A 537 -8.21 18.34 17.30
CA GLN A 537 -7.50 17.39 18.16
C GLN A 537 -8.40 16.19 18.42
N PRO A 538 -8.10 15.01 17.83
CA PRO A 538 -8.89 13.82 18.09
C PRO A 538 -8.66 13.25 19.47
N ASP A 539 -9.71 12.60 19.98
CA ASP A 539 -9.57 11.76 21.14
C ASP A 539 -8.54 10.67 20.81
N PRO A 540 -7.47 10.54 21.60
CA PRO A 540 -6.39 9.60 21.29
C PRO A 540 -6.79 8.12 21.41
N LEU A 541 -7.94 7.80 22.00
CA LEU A 541 -8.40 6.43 22.20
C LEU A 541 -9.23 5.92 21.02
N ASP A 542 -10.17 6.72 20.55
CA ASP A 542 -11.14 6.30 19.52
C ASP A 542 -11.14 7.18 18.26
N ASN A 543 -10.28 8.21 18.23
CA ASN A 543 -10.21 9.22 17.18
C ASN A 543 -11.53 9.98 16.95
N THR A 544 -12.46 9.95 17.91
CA THR A 544 -13.67 10.75 17.83
C THR A 544 -13.36 12.25 17.88
N MET A 545 -14.21 13.02 17.21
CA MET A 545 -14.02 14.45 17.04
C MET A 545 -15.11 15.21 17.78
N GLU A 546 -14.75 15.75 18.94
CA GLU A 546 -15.61 16.66 19.67
C GLU A 546 -15.49 18.09 19.13
N PRO A 547 -16.60 18.78 18.77
CA PRO A 547 -16.54 20.10 18.13
C PRO A 547 -15.82 21.18 18.93
N HIS A 548 -15.79 21.07 20.26
CA HIS A 548 -15.11 22.02 21.14
C HIS A 548 -13.57 21.89 21.11
N ASN A 549 -13.05 20.77 20.57
CA ASN A 549 -11.63 20.52 20.34
C ASN A 549 -11.24 20.74 18.86
N ALA A 550 -12.10 21.44 18.12
CA ALA A 550 -11.88 21.81 16.73
C ALA A 550 -11.95 23.33 16.55
N TRP A 551 -11.09 23.85 15.70
CA TRP A 551 -10.96 25.27 15.37
C TRP A 551 -10.99 25.49 13.87
N VAL A 552 -11.71 26.53 13.46
CA VAL A 552 -11.67 27.08 12.10
C VAL A 552 -10.82 28.35 12.15
N THR A 553 -9.77 28.39 11.35
CA THR A 553 -8.87 29.54 11.23
C THR A 553 -9.07 30.18 9.87
N ASP A 554 -9.54 31.44 9.86
CA ASP A 554 -9.80 32.19 8.64
C ASP A 554 -9.05 33.53 8.64
N GLY A 555 -7.96 33.58 7.88
CA GLY A 555 -7.16 34.80 7.71
C GLY A 555 -7.82 35.85 6.81
N VAL A 556 -8.77 35.46 5.95
CA VAL A 556 -9.37 36.33 4.92
C VAL A 556 -10.32 37.35 5.53
N THR A 557 -11.07 36.94 6.56
CA THR A 557 -12.06 37.82 7.22
C THR A 557 -11.46 39.16 7.67
N ARG A 558 -10.18 39.19 8.09
CA ARG A 558 -9.48 40.43 8.49
C ARG A 558 -9.32 41.43 7.33
N TYR A 559 -9.13 40.94 6.11
CA TYR A 559 -9.02 41.77 4.91
C TYR A 559 -10.38 42.28 4.45
N ILE A 560 -11.43 41.44 4.55
CA ILE A 560 -12.80 41.85 4.26
C ILE A 560 -13.22 42.98 5.20
N ASP A 561 -13.01 42.82 6.51
CA ASP A 561 -13.33 43.82 7.52
C ASP A 561 -12.69 45.18 7.20
N TRP A 562 -11.39 45.16 6.89
CA TRP A 562 -10.64 46.37 6.55
C TRP A 562 -11.11 47.01 5.24
N ALA A 563 -11.38 46.20 4.21
CA ALA A 563 -11.83 46.70 2.91
C ALA A 563 -13.19 47.40 3.03
N VAL A 564 -14.14 46.79 3.75
CA VAL A 564 -15.46 47.38 4.01
C VAL A 564 -15.34 48.66 4.84
N GLU A 565 -14.49 48.70 5.88
CA GLU A 565 -14.23 49.91 6.67
C GLU A 565 -13.68 51.06 5.82
N LYS A 566 -12.89 50.74 4.79
CA LYS A 566 -12.34 51.71 3.83
C LYS A 566 -13.27 52.02 2.65
N GLY A 567 -14.49 51.51 2.65
CA GLY A 567 -15.50 51.78 1.63
C GLY A 567 -15.28 51.04 0.32
N PHE A 568 -14.52 49.95 0.31
CA PHE A 568 -14.42 49.07 -0.85
C PHE A 568 -15.70 48.24 -0.99
N GLY A 569 -16.15 48.05 -2.23
CA GLY A 569 -16.97 46.91 -2.59
C GLY A 569 -16.13 45.64 -2.50
N VAL A 570 -16.64 44.57 -1.90
CA VAL A 570 -15.88 43.31 -1.75
C VAL A 570 -16.59 42.20 -2.50
N ILE A 571 -15.83 41.45 -3.31
CA ILE A 571 -16.23 40.17 -3.89
C ILE A 571 -15.35 39.09 -3.24
N ASP A 572 -15.97 38.18 -2.50
CA ASP A 572 -15.32 37.08 -1.80
C ASP A 572 -15.65 35.75 -2.49
N VAL A 573 -14.63 35.08 -3.03
CA VAL A 573 -14.73 33.83 -3.80
C VAL A 573 -14.01 32.72 -3.06
N ASN A 574 -14.76 31.77 -2.53
CA ASN A 574 -14.20 30.58 -1.89
C ASN A 574 -14.08 29.43 -2.89
N VAL A 575 -12.87 28.86 -3.02
CA VAL A 575 -12.57 27.81 -3.99
C VAL A 575 -12.46 26.48 -3.26
N PRO A 576 -13.46 25.57 -3.34
CA PRO A 576 -13.37 24.30 -2.65
C PRO A 576 -12.24 23.45 -3.22
N HIS A 577 -11.50 22.74 -2.35
CA HIS A 577 -10.45 21.81 -2.77
C HIS A 577 -10.98 20.54 -3.45
N TYR A 578 -12.25 20.24 -3.22
CA TYR A 578 -12.97 19.10 -3.76
C TYR A 578 -14.46 19.46 -3.85
N ILE A 579 -15.11 19.02 -4.93
CA ILE A 579 -16.55 19.19 -5.13
C ILE A 579 -17.22 17.93 -4.59
N THR A 580 -18.13 18.06 -3.61
CA THR A 580 -18.84 16.91 -3.05
C THR A 580 -19.74 16.25 -4.10
N HIS A 581 -19.57 14.95 -4.35
CA HIS A 581 -20.46 14.14 -5.21
C HIS A 581 -21.30 13.15 -4.40
N SER A 582 -22.45 12.75 -4.93
CA SER A 582 -23.33 11.75 -4.29
C SER A 582 -22.80 10.32 -4.39
N GLU A 583 -21.82 10.09 -5.25
CA GLU A 583 -21.20 8.77 -5.52
C GLU A 583 -19.93 8.55 -4.67
N ASP A 584 -19.59 9.48 -3.77
CA ASP A 584 -18.38 9.37 -2.95
C ASP A 584 -18.45 8.16 -2.01
N THR A 585 -17.50 7.23 -2.12
CA THR A 585 -17.39 6.08 -1.19
C THR A 585 -16.12 6.10 -0.34
N ASP A 586 -15.10 6.83 -0.79
CA ASP A 586 -13.78 6.84 -0.15
C ASP A 586 -13.77 7.69 1.14
N ALA A 587 -13.32 7.10 2.24
CA ALA A 587 -13.09 7.80 3.52
C ALA A 587 -12.09 8.97 3.42
N PHE A 588 -11.17 8.92 2.44
CA PHE A 588 -10.25 10.00 2.12
C PHE A 588 -10.29 10.33 0.64
N THR A 589 -10.69 11.56 0.31
CA THR A 589 -10.69 12.07 -1.06
C THR A 589 -9.52 13.03 -1.25
N PRO A 590 -8.59 12.76 -2.19
CA PRO A 590 -7.50 13.67 -2.45
C PRO A 590 -8.01 15.01 -3.01
N ARG A 591 -7.22 16.08 -2.83
CA ARG A 591 -7.49 17.38 -3.46
C ARG A 591 -7.52 17.23 -4.98
N ALA A 592 -8.34 18.03 -5.65
CA ALA A 592 -8.33 18.11 -7.10
C ALA A 592 -6.92 18.40 -7.62
N ASP A 593 -6.54 17.75 -8.72
CA ASP A 593 -5.26 18.01 -9.35
C ASP A 593 -5.20 19.46 -9.88
N GLU A 594 -3.99 19.99 -10.06
CA GLU A 594 -3.81 21.39 -10.45
C GLU A 594 -4.48 21.70 -11.79
N ARG A 595 -4.51 20.74 -12.71
CA ARG A 595 -5.13 20.91 -14.03
C ARG A 595 -6.64 21.09 -13.94
N THR A 596 -7.33 20.21 -13.20
CA THR A 596 -8.78 20.31 -12.99
C THR A 596 -9.12 21.57 -12.21
N LEU A 597 -8.35 21.89 -11.17
CA LEU A 597 -8.52 23.11 -10.39
C LEU A 597 -8.38 24.36 -11.27
N GLN A 598 -7.35 24.42 -12.12
CA GLN A 598 -7.13 25.58 -13.00
C GLN A 598 -8.27 25.75 -14.01
N ALA A 599 -8.83 24.66 -14.55
CA ALA A 599 -9.97 24.72 -15.46
C ALA A 599 -11.23 25.26 -14.77
N GLN A 600 -11.53 24.78 -13.56
CA GLN A 600 -12.67 25.27 -12.76
C GLN A 600 -12.51 26.75 -12.37
N LEU A 601 -11.31 27.13 -11.97
CA LEU A 601 -10.97 28.52 -11.64
C LEU A 601 -11.07 29.45 -12.84
N GLN A 602 -10.69 28.97 -14.03
CA GLN A 602 -10.80 29.71 -15.28
C GLN A 602 -12.25 30.07 -15.57
N GLU A 603 -13.14 29.08 -15.52
CA GLU A 603 -14.55 29.26 -15.80
C GLU A 603 -15.18 30.27 -14.83
N LEU A 604 -14.93 30.10 -13.52
CA LEU A 604 -15.50 30.96 -12.49
C LEU A 604 -15.00 32.40 -12.59
N MET A 605 -13.69 32.63 -12.65
CA MET A 605 -13.14 33.99 -12.64
C MET A 605 -13.41 34.75 -13.92
N CYS A 606 -13.32 34.09 -15.09
CA CYS A 606 -13.70 34.73 -16.34
C CYS A 606 -15.20 35.07 -16.36
N TYR A 607 -16.06 34.21 -15.82
CA TYR A 607 -17.49 34.51 -15.71
C TYR A 607 -17.75 35.74 -14.84
N ILE A 608 -17.10 35.84 -13.67
CA ILE A 608 -17.22 37.02 -12.79
C ILE A 608 -16.72 38.28 -13.49
N TRP A 609 -15.62 38.19 -14.24
CA TRP A 609 -15.10 39.31 -15.01
C TRP A 609 -16.10 39.77 -16.08
N ASP A 610 -16.47 38.88 -16.98
CA ASP A 610 -17.26 39.19 -18.18
C ASP A 610 -18.68 39.65 -17.85
N ASN A 611 -19.31 39.08 -16.82
CA ASN A 611 -20.72 39.33 -16.51
C ASN A 611 -20.96 40.37 -15.42
N TYR A 612 -19.93 40.74 -14.65
CA TYR A 612 -20.07 41.69 -13.55
C TYR A 612 -19.02 42.78 -13.59
N LEU A 613 -17.75 42.45 -13.37
CA LEU A 613 -16.71 43.46 -13.18
C LEU A 613 -16.51 44.32 -14.42
N GLN A 614 -16.48 43.71 -15.61
CA GLN A 614 -16.30 44.41 -16.89
C GLN A 614 -17.43 45.41 -17.16
N LEU A 615 -18.65 45.13 -16.69
CA LEU A 615 -19.85 45.93 -16.94
C LEU A 615 -20.04 47.09 -15.94
N TYR A 616 -19.28 47.13 -14.85
CA TYR A 616 -19.43 48.18 -13.83
C TYR A 616 -18.65 49.43 -14.21
N ASP A 617 -19.32 50.40 -14.83
CA ASP A 617 -18.70 51.65 -15.29
C ASP A 617 -18.21 52.56 -14.16
N SER A 618 -18.77 52.46 -12.94
CA SER A 618 -18.41 53.32 -11.81
C SER A 618 -17.11 52.93 -11.11
N VAL A 619 -16.53 51.77 -11.45
CA VAL A 619 -15.37 51.21 -10.74
C VAL A 619 -14.08 51.71 -11.37
N GLU A 620 -13.34 52.47 -10.59
CA GLU A 620 -12.06 53.09 -10.95
C GLU A 620 -10.88 52.16 -10.64
N ASP A 621 -10.90 51.54 -9.47
CA ASP A 621 -9.81 50.68 -8.97
C ASP A 621 -10.31 49.29 -8.58
N ILE A 622 -9.75 48.27 -9.23
CA ILE A 622 -9.92 46.86 -8.84
C ILE A 622 -8.62 46.35 -8.23
N PHE A 623 -8.69 45.79 -7.03
CA PHE A 623 -7.60 45.04 -6.41
C PHE A 623 -7.94 43.56 -6.40
N LEU A 624 -6.98 42.72 -6.80
CA LEU A 624 -7.14 41.27 -6.78
C LEU A 624 -6.29 40.69 -5.65
N MET A 625 -6.87 39.81 -4.84
CA MET A 625 -6.19 39.11 -3.77
C MET A 625 -6.38 37.60 -3.90
N GLY A 626 -5.28 36.87 -4.10
CA GLY A 626 -5.27 35.41 -4.20
C GLY A 626 -4.68 34.76 -2.96
N VAL A 627 -5.34 33.76 -2.39
CA VAL A 627 -4.86 33.07 -1.18
C VAL A 627 -4.84 31.56 -1.39
N GLY A 628 -3.68 30.94 -1.15
CA GLY A 628 -3.48 29.51 -1.34
C GLY A 628 -3.36 29.13 -2.80
N ASN A 629 -3.88 27.98 -3.21
CA ASN A 629 -3.92 27.53 -4.61
C ASN A 629 -4.91 28.34 -5.46
N ALA A 630 -5.92 28.94 -4.83
CA ALA A 630 -6.92 29.80 -5.47
C ALA A 630 -6.30 31.00 -6.21
N TYR A 631 -5.07 31.42 -5.88
CA TYR A 631 -4.35 32.47 -6.59
C TYR A 631 -4.11 32.15 -8.09
N LEU A 632 -4.12 30.87 -8.47
CA LEU A 632 -4.02 30.44 -9.87
C LEU A 632 -5.15 31.01 -10.74
N SER A 633 -6.29 31.33 -10.12
CA SER A 633 -7.42 31.98 -10.78
C SER A 633 -7.06 33.38 -11.31
N ILE A 634 -6.27 34.15 -10.55
CA ILE A 634 -5.80 35.49 -10.94
C ILE A 634 -4.82 35.37 -12.11
N LYS A 635 -3.90 34.40 -12.06
CA LYS A 635 -3.01 34.09 -13.20
C LYS A 635 -3.83 33.85 -14.47
N VAL A 636 -4.86 33.01 -14.37
CA VAL A 636 -5.67 32.63 -15.53
C VAL A 636 -6.46 33.82 -16.05
N LEU A 637 -7.05 34.64 -15.17
CA LEU A 637 -7.75 35.86 -15.54
C LEU A 637 -6.83 36.82 -16.32
N LEU A 638 -5.63 37.10 -15.77
CA LEU A 638 -4.64 37.99 -16.38
C LEU A 638 -4.15 37.51 -17.75
N ILE A 639 -4.11 36.20 -17.99
CA ILE A 639 -3.66 35.64 -19.28
C ILE A 639 -4.78 35.66 -20.33
N ASN A 640 -6.03 35.44 -19.93
CA ASN A 640 -7.15 35.23 -20.85
C ASN A 640 -7.95 36.51 -21.17
N ARG A 641 -7.73 37.61 -20.44
CA ARG A 641 -8.45 38.88 -20.63
C ARG A 641 -7.48 40.05 -20.69
N LEU A 642 -7.36 40.65 -21.88
CA LEU A 642 -6.38 41.71 -22.16
C LEU A 642 -6.75 43.07 -21.52
N ASP A 643 -8.05 43.28 -21.30
CA ASP A 643 -8.63 44.49 -20.70
C ASP A 643 -8.43 44.57 -19.18
N VAL A 644 -7.97 43.50 -18.53
CA VAL A 644 -7.77 43.47 -17.07
C VAL A 644 -6.73 44.49 -16.61
N LYS A 645 -5.67 44.70 -17.39
CA LYS A 645 -4.55 45.60 -17.02
C LYS A 645 -4.94 47.07 -16.86
N THR A 646 -5.99 47.52 -17.55
CA THR A 646 -6.41 48.93 -17.49
C THR A 646 -7.21 49.24 -16.25
N ARG A 647 -7.88 48.22 -15.66
CA ARG A 647 -8.79 48.39 -14.53
C ARG A 647 -8.24 47.89 -13.20
N VAL A 648 -7.31 46.93 -13.22
CA VAL A 648 -6.69 46.40 -12.01
C VAL A 648 -5.55 47.30 -11.56
N ALA A 649 -5.68 47.86 -10.35
CA ALA A 649 -4.69 48.73 -9.74
C ALA A 649 -3.56 47.96 -9.04
N GLY A 650 -3.86 46.75 -8.54
CA GLY A 650 -2.86 45.92 -7.87
C GLY A 650 -3.31 44.49 -7.61
N VAL A 651 -2.32 43.61 -7.47
CA VAL A 651 -2.51 42.18 -7.19
C VAL A 651 -1.72 41.77 -5.95
N VAL A 652 -2.35 41.07 -5.03
CA VAL A 652 -1.69 40.52 -3.83
C VAL A 652 -1.91 39.01 -3.81
N ASN A 653 -0.84 38.22 -3.71
CA ASN A 653 -0.95 36.77 -3.65
C ASN A 653 -0.24 36.21 -2.43
N PHE A 654 -0.89 35.28 -1.74
CA PHE A 654 -0.34 34.49 -0.63
C PHE A 654 -0.25 33.03 -1.08
N VAL A 655 0.97 32.52 -1.26
CA VAL A 655 1.21 31.22 -1.92
C VAL A 655 1.91 30.25 -0.96
N ASN A 656 1.28 29.09 -0.73
CA ASN A 656 1.86 27.94 -0.03
C ASN A 656 2.10 26.72 -0.95
N GLY A 657 1.42 26.68 -2.11
CA GLY A 657 1.56 25.64 -3.14
C GLY A 657 2.48 26.05 -4.29
N SER A 658 2.32 25.41 -5.45
CA SER A 658 3.20 25.59 -6.61
C SER A 658 3.17 27.02 -7.17
N LEU A 659 4.31 27.71 -7.14
CA LEU A 659 4.46 29.03 -7.75
C LEU A 659 4.62 28.97 -9.29
N ARG A 660 3.59 29.42 -10.01
CA ARG A 660 3.51 29.46 -11.48
C ARG A 660 3.78 30.84 -12.09
N PRO A 661 4.45 30.91 -13.27
CA PRO A 661 4.67 32.17 -13.97
C PRO A 661 3.41 32.68 -14.67
N VAL A 662 3.26 34.00 -14.70
CA VAL A 662 2.27 34.77 -15.47
C VAL A 662 2.94 35.31 -16.72
N LYS A 663 2.67 34.67 -17.85
CA LYS A 663 3.13 35.07 -19.19
C LYS A 663 2.01 34.77 -20.19
N SER A 664 1.76 35.70 -21.08
CA SER A 664 0.90 35.51 -22.25
C SER A 664 1.74 35.68 -23.51
N ASP A 665 1.45 34.88 -24.54
CA ASP A 665 2.06 35.08 -25.87
C ASP A 665 1.32 36.16 -26.67
N ALA A 666 0.07 36.50 -26.27
CA ALA A 666 -0.71 37.57 -26.86
C ALA A 666 -0.36 38.96 -26.29
N ASP A 667 0.20 39.01 -25.08
CA ASP A 667 0.55 40.25 -24.38
C ASP A 667 1.99 40.23 -23.87
N GLY A 668 2.88 40.83 -24.65
CA GLY A 668 4.32 40.87 -24.35
C GLY A 668 4.69 41.65 -23.09
N ASP A 669 3.85 42.59 -22.67
CA ASP A 669 4.13 43.47 -21.53
C ASP A 669 3.55 42.96 -20.21
N LEU A 670 2.70 41.92 -20.25
CA LEU A 670 2.02 41.38 -19.08
C LEU A 670 2.99 41.03 -17.94
N SER A 671 4.11 40.37 -18.24
CA SER A 671 5.08 39.98 -17.22
C SER A 671 5.78 41.19 -16.58
N SER A 672 6.00 42.27 -17.32
CA SER A 672 6.60 43.50 -16.77
C SER A 672 5.58 44.24 -15.91
N TRP A 673 4.36 44.42 -16.42
CA TRP A 673 3.25 45.01 -15.67
C TRP A 673 3.00 44.26 -14.36
N TYR A 674 2.94 42.92 -14.41
CA TYR A 674 2.71 42.08 -13.23
C TYR A 674 3.83 42.22 -12.19
N LYS A 675 5.09 42.42 -12.59
CA LYS A 675 6.21 42.64 -11.65
C LYS A 675 6.03 43.92 -10.84
N GLU A 676 5.51 44.97 -11.47
CA GLU A 676 5.32 46.27 -10.84
C GLU A 676 4.03 46.28 -10.01
N HIS A 677 2.96 45.67 -10.51
CA HIS A 677 1.61 45.75 -9.94
C HIS A 677 1.24 44.59 -9.02
N SER A 678 2.18 43.68 -8.68
CA SER A 678 1.89 42.57 -7.77
C SER A 678 2.86 42.45 -6.60
N GLN A 679 2.31 42.06 -5.45
CA GLN A 679 3.06 41.53 -4.31
C GLN A 679 2.72 40.04 -4.13
N VAL A 680 3.73 39.18 -4.12
CA VAL A 680 3.56 37.73 -4.05
C VAL A 680 4.32 37.21 -2.84
N TYR A 681 3.61 37.00 -1.73
CA TYR A 681 4.14 36.44 -0.50
C TYR A 681 4.18 34.93 -0.61
N VAL A 682 5.35 34.33 -0.33
CA VAL A 682 5.58 32.89 -0.41
C VAL A 682 6.10 32.39 0.92
N ALA A 683 5.53 31.29 1.40
CA ALA A 683 5.89 30.66 2.68
C ALA A 683 7.38 30.33 2.79
N ASN A 684 7.92 30.35 4.00
CA ASN A 684 9.35 30.19 4.26
C ASN A 684 9.87 28.77 3.92
N ASP A 685 9.02 27.76 4.05
CA ASP A 685 9.30 26.34 3.79
C ASP A 685 9.07 25.91 2.33
N HIS A 686 8.73 26.85 1.45
CA HIS A 686 8.42 26.54 0.06
C HIS A 686 9.65 26.06 -0.74
N ALA A 687 9.46 25.07 -1.61
CA ALA A 687 10.51 24.42 -2.40
C ALA A 687 11.29 25.36 -3.35
N CYS A 688 10.78 26.56 -3.65
CA CYS A 688 11.54 27.53 -4.44
C CYS A 688 12.78 28.07 -3.71
N TRP A 689 12.81 27.97 -2.38
CA TRP A 689 13.92 28.44 -1.55
C TRP A 689 14.99 27.38 -1.29
N SER A 690 14.73 26.11 -1.62
CA SER A 690 15.67 25.02 -1.36
C SER A 690 16.87 25.02 -2.31
N ASP A 691 16.74 25.64 -3.48
CA ASP A 691 17.77 25.70 -4.52
C ASP A 691 18.05 27.16 -4.91
N PRO A 692 19.33 27.61 -4.93
CA PRO A 692 19.72 28.92 -5.43
C PRO A 692 19.24 29.25 -6.85
N ASP A 693 19.16 28.25 -7.75
CA ASP A 693 18.71 28.45 -9.13
C ASP A 693 17.20 28.62 -9.22
N LEU A 694 16.43 27.89 -8.41
CA LEU A 694 14.99 28.11 -8.26
C LEU A 694 14.70 29.49 -7.66
N THR A 695 15.47 29.89 -6.65
CA THR A 695 15.39 31.21 -6.02
C THR A 695 15.61 32.31 -7.07
N ARG A 696 16.65 32.18 -7.90
CA ARG A 696 16.91 33.14 -9.00
C ARG A 696 15.80 33.13 -10.05
N LYS A 697 15.20 31.97 -10.33
CA LYS A 697 14.12 31.80 -11.31
C LYS A 697 12.84 32.51 -10.88
N VAL A 698 12.47 32.43 -9.59
CA VAL A 698 11.25 33.07 -9.06
C VAL A 698 11.36 34.58 -8.95
N MET A 699 12.58 35.15 -9.00
CA MET A 699 12.78 36.61 -9.02
C MET A 699 12.55 37.25 -10.41
N LYS A 700 12.30 36.46 -11.45
CA LYS A 700 12.01 36.97 -12.80
C LYS A 700 10.66 37.69 -12.86
N ARG A 701 10.54 38.68 -13.76
CA ARG A 701 9.35 39.55 -13.92
C ARG A 701 8.02 38.77 -13.94
N ARG A 702 7.97 37.66 -14.67
CA ARG A 702 6.81 36.77 -14.81
C ARG A 702 6.27 36.15 -13.51
N PHE A 703 6.96 36.26 -12.38
CA PHE A 703 6.49 35.74 -11.09
C PHE A 703 5.98 36.84 -10.14
N GLY A 704 6.02 38.11 -10.57
CA GLY A 704 5.60 39.23 -9.73
C GLY A 704 6.68 39.69 -8.76
N ASN A 705 6.31 40.55 -7.80
CA ASN A 705 7.21 40.90 -6.71
C ASN A 705 7.19 39.84 -5.60
N VAL A 706 8.02 38.81 -5.77
CA VAL A 706 8.10 37.69 -4.83
C VAL A 706 8.81 38.11 -3.54
N ILE A 707 8.12 37.94 -2.41
CA ILE A 707 8.58 38.24 -1.05
C ILE A 707 8.55 36.94 -0.25
N ARG A 708 9.64 36.63 0.45
CA ARG A 708 9.73 35.47 1.34
C ARG A 708 9.18 35.84 2.72
N ALA A 709 8.12 35.16 3.14
CA ALA A 709 7.60 35.28 4.51
C ALA A 709 8.55 34.61 5.51
N GLN A 710 8.54 35.05 6.77
CA GLN A 710 9.33 34.42 7.84
C GLN A 710 8.58 33.30 8.56
N VAL A 711 7.26 33.24 8.38
CA VAL A 711 6.37 32.22 8.93
C VAL A 711 5.96 31.16 7.90
N ASN A 712 5.46 30.03 8.41
CA ASN A 712 4.88 28.95 7.63
C ASN A 712 3.35 28.97 7.77
N GLY A 713 2.64 28.52 6.73
CA GLY A 713 1.17 28.50 6.69
C GLY A 713 0.56 29.79 6.11
N LEU A 714 -0.67 29.69 5.60
CA LEU A 714 -1.33 30.81 4.93
C LEU A 714 -1.79 31.86 5.93
N THR A 715 -2.51 31.45 6.98
CA THR A 715 -3.07 32.38 7.97
C THR A 715 -1.98 33.19 8.69
N PRO A 716 -0.88 32.58 9.20
CA PRO A 716 0.20 33.35 9.83
C PRO A 716 0.85 34.35 8.87
N MET A 717 1.07 33.95 7.60
CA MET A 717 1.68 34.80 6.57
C MET A 717 0.79 36.00 6.23
N MET A 718 -0.52 35.78 6.12
CA MET A 718 -1.51 36.84 5.96
C MET A 718 -1.53 37.79 7.16
N ALA A 719 -1.41 37.26 8.39
CA ALA A 719 -1.36 38.10 9.58
C ALA A 719 -0.08 38.95 9.67
N GLU A 720 1.07 38.37 9.31
CA GLU A 720 2.40 39.03 9.27
C GLU A 720 2.40 40.20 8.28
N HIS A 721 1.96 39.96 7.05
CA HIS A 721 2.02 40.94 5.96
C HIS A 721 0.77 41.82 5.82
N PHE A 722 -0.18 41.71 6.75
CA PHE A 722 -1.35 42.59 6.77
C PHE A 722 -1.01 44.09 6.74
N PRO A 723 -0.01 44.60 7.50
CA PRO A 723 0.40 46.00 7.42
C PRO A 723 0.97 46.38 6.04
N ASP A 724 1.79 45.50 5.46
CA ASP A 724 2.46 45.73 4.17
C ASP A 724 1.45 45.84 3.03
N VAL A 725 0.44 44.95 3.02
CA VAL A 725 -0.64 44.98 2.02
C VAL A 725 -1.45 46.28 2.10
N LYS A 726 -1.74 46.76 3.32
CA LYS A 726 -2.46 48.03 3.49
C LYS A 726 -1.67 49.22 2.94
N LEU A 727 -0.35 49.22 3.15
CA LEU A 727 0.53 50.25 2.61
C LEU A 727 0.56 50.18 1.08
N PHE A 728 0.72 49.00 0.51
CA PHE A 728 0.72 48.78 -0.93
C PHE A 728 -0.56 49.28 -1.60
N VAL A 729 -1.73 48.93 -1.05
CA VAL A 729 -3.02 49.40 -1.58
C VAL A 729 -3.13 50.93 -1.46
N ALA A 730 -2.72 51.52 -0.33
CA ALA A 730 -2.79 52.96 -0.12
C ALA A 730 -1.86 53.75 -1.07
N GLU A 731 -0.65 53.26 -1.29
CA GLU A 731 0.31 53.87 -2.24
C GLU A 731 -0.25 53.89 -3.65
N ARG A 732 -0.83 52.77 -4.11
CA ARG A 732 -1.42 52.65 -5.44
C ARG A 732 -2.63 53.54 -5.65
N MET A 733 -3.45 53.74 -4.62
CA MET A 733 -4.55 54.70 -4.71
C MET A 733 -4.04 56.14 -4.80
N GLY A 734 -3.02 56.49 -4.01
CA GLY A 734 -2.45 57.84 -4.01
C GLY A 734 -1.68 58.20 -5.29
N GLU A 735 -1.09 57.22 -5.99
CA GLU A 735 -0.45 57.44 -7.30
C GLU A 735 -1.48 57.77 -8.39
N ARG A 736 -2.63 57.07 -8.40
CA ARG A 736 -3.69 57.30 -9.39
C ARG A 736 -4.46 58.61 -9.18
N GLU A 737 -4.71 58.98 -7.92
CA GLU A 737 -5.29 60.30 -7.60
C GLU A 737 -4.39 61.43 -8.10
N ARG A 738 -3.05 61.30 -7.97
CA ARG A 738 -2.08 62.28 -8.52
C ARG A 738 -1.98 62.27 -10.04
N GLU A 739 -2.18 61.13 -10.69
CA GLU A 739 -2.23 61.06 -12.16
C GLU A 739 -3.53 61.67 -12.71
N ALA A 740 -4.66 61.49 -12.02
CA ALA A 740 -5.93 62.12 -12.36
C ALA A 740 -5.90 63.65 -12.15
N ASP A 741 -5.32 64.13 -11.05
CA ASP A 741 -5.16 65.57 -10.79
C ASP A 741 -4.26 66.24 -11.84
N ARG A 742 -3.18 65.57 -12.29
CA ARG A 742 -2.32 66.06 -13.38
C ARG A 742 -3.00 66.06 -14.75
N ALA A 743 -3.96 65.16 -14.97
CA ALA A 743 -4.76 65.16 -16.20
C ALA A 743 -5.82 66.28 -16.19
N GLY A 744 -6.40 66.59 -15.02
CA GLY A 744 -7.36 67.68 -14.84
C GLY A 744 -6.75 69.09 -14.93
N GLU A 745 -5.55 69.30 -14.40
CA GLU A 745 -4.82 70.59 -14.54
C GLU A 745 -4.40 70.88 -16.01
N GLY A 746 -4.36 69.85 -16.86
CA GLY A 746 -4.08 69.96 -18.29
C GLY A 746 -5.27 70.46 -19.13
N GLU A 747 -6.51 70.34 -18.65
CA GLU A 747 -7.70 70.84 -19.35
C GLU A 747 -8.06 72.30 -18.97
N GLU A 748 -7.73 72.76 -17.74
CA GLU A 748 -7.98 74.15 -17.34
C GLU A 748 -7.00 75.18 -17.94
N THR A 749 -5.91 74.73 -18.58
CA THR A 749 -4.92 75.63 -19.21
C THR A 749 -5.14 75.88 -20.71
N GLU A 750 -6.14 75.25 -21.35
CA GLU A 750 -6.47 75.49 -22.77
C GLU A 750 -7.67 76.44 -23.02
N GLU A 751 -8.45 76.83 -22.00
CA GLU A 751 -9.62 77.73 -22.18
C GLU A 751 -9.35 79.25 -21.98
N GLU A 752 -8.20 79.69 -21.47
CA GLU A 752 -7.86 81.15 -21.40
C GLU A 752 -7.03 81.67 -22.59
N GLY A 753 -6.88 80.88 -23.66
CA GLY A 753 -6.01 81.19 -24.81
C GLY A 753 -6.68 81.59 -26.12
N GLY A 754 -7.98 81.94 -26.16
CA GLY A 754 -8.72 82.02 -27.43
C GLY A 754 -9.86 83.05 -27.54
N ARG A 755 -9.51 84.35 -27.56
CA ARG A 755 -10.30 85.52 -28.03
C ARG A 755 -11.58 85.95 -27.29
#